data_AF-A0A0N0D4D4-F1
#
_entry.id   AF-A0A0N0D4D4-F1
#
_cell.length_a   1.000
_cell.length_b   1.000
_cell.length_c   1.000
_cell.angle_alpha   90.00
_cell.angle_beta   90.00
_cell.angle_gamma   90.00
#
_symmetry.space_group_name_H-M   'P 1'
#
loop_
_entity.id
_entity.type
_entity.pdbx_description
1 polymer ?
#
loop_
_entity_poly.entity_id
_entity_poly.type
_entity_poly.pdbx_seq_one_letter_code
_entity_poly.pdbx_strand_id
1 'polypeptide(L)'
;MLSVNFNKRKKIIIPLKGLQNDLQVSRKKFIENKIHEAFDIYEQLAASYPSQSVDILAEVYDCYQKLPFKDRYNLYQARLFNFNIKPSDKVLDIGSGHKPFPLATHLADIQIHQNDYGRGGSKFKFIEGKPVFECNLEKTPFEDKEFDFVYCSHVLEHSVNPKKACNELIRIGKRGYIETPSKGKDIFLNSAKASNHRLWVESVNDKLIFTEYTSEEIEGIKNSILMSMHTAPQTKREKAFSALIFLKPLFFNTMFFWENSFEFEVRSISDKSTSKKIKKNTTIRISDKKLFNNNEKQQKNKLKFLQVHSFYKDYLEQFYHNFPKLKFSTFNSQIQSLISDGFSGIHIIAPYMEKLNYNSSFIIANNQISQQQWLNENNLPGINQGNMNWINDVLKKQIEFIQPDILYLTDPILFDSNFIRSLTWKPSLIIGWRAAKIPETIDWSEFDIILSSLSKLREVALNLGARSSEHFFPGFPTHILQNIKDVPIKFDVGFIGRWSLNQHPRRNHLLNHIAINASRVSPPFSCAFNLSGHIDYLTPEVARYNFGPLFGIPMYRSLRSAKIAFDSRGSLQMRNVLNQKQINLAGNETANMRIFEATGCGTFLLTEHFENLHQYFEIGKEIVTFHNEKDLIEKIQYYLLHQDERNEIADRGQQRCLRDYSMINRAKEFDRIIHKYLSKKNISTSFNISPVENLRDKALKLI
;
A
#
# COMPACT_ATOMS: atom_id res chain seq x y z
N MET A 1 -10.29 42.60 11.47
CA MET A 1 -8.87 42.84 11.11
C MET A 1 -8.67 42.29 9.72
N LEU A 2 -7.92 43.03 8.91
CA LEU A 2 -7.88 42.99 7.45
C LEU A 2 -7.55 41.58 6.91
N SER A 3 -8.43 41.04 6.05
CA SER A 3 -8.10 39.89 5.19
C SER A 3 -6.83 40.26 4.41
N VAL A 4 -5.76 39.49 4.58
CA VAL A 4 -4.51 39.72 3.86
C VAL A 4 -4.74 39.32 2.39
N ASN A 5 -5.39 40.20 1.64
CA ASN A 5 -5.62 40.04 0.20
C ASN A 5 -4.29 40.32 -0.51
N PHE A 6 -3.42 39.32 -0.58
CA PHE A 6 -2.31 39.37 -1.54
C PHE A 6 -2.93 39.50 -2.94
N ASN A 7 -2.76 40.69 -3.53
CA ASN A 7 -3.49 41.19 -4.68
C ASN A 7 -3.72 40.11 -5.76
N LYS A 8 -4.94 39.53 -5.77
CA LYS A 8 -5.40 38.70 -6.89
C LYS A 8 -5.31 39.53 -8.16
N ARG A 9 -4.63 39.02 -9.18
CA ARG A 9 -4.52 39.73 -10.46
C ARG A 9 -5.92 39.85 -11.06
N LYS A 10 -6.30 41.06 -11.45
CA LYS A 10 -7.51 41.29 -12.24
C LYS A 10 -7.32 40.69 -13.63
N LYS A 11 -8.16 39.71 -13.99
CA LYS A 11 -8.14 39.11 -15.33
C LYS A 11 -8.54 40.15 -16.37
N ILE A 12 -7.89 40.09 -17.54
CA ILE A 12 -8.31 40.90 -18.68
C ILE A 12 -9.55 40.27 -19.31
N ILE A 13 -10.51 41.10 -19.69
CA ILE A 13 -11.70 40.72 -20.45
C ILE A 13 -11.73 41.64 -21.67
N ILE A 14 -11.85 41.07 -22.86
CA ILE A 14 -11.95 41.83 -24.10
C ILE A 14 -13.37 41.76 -24.68
N PRO A 15 -13.86 42.79 -25.39
CA PRO A 15 -15.05 42.66 -26.22
C PRO A 15 -14.76 41.67 -27.36
N LEU A 16 -15.54 40.60 -27.46
CA LEU A 16 -15.34 39.57 -28.49
C LEU A 16 -15.77 40.08 -29.87
N LYS A 17 -14.91 39.89 -30.88
CA LYS A 17 -15.14 40.30 -32.28
C LYS A 17 -15.29 39.10 -33.22
N GLY A 18 -15.22 37.88 -32.68
CA GLY A 18 -15.41 36.63 -33.40
C GLY A 18 -14.26 35.66 -33.14
N LEU A 19 -14.59 34.37 -33.01
CA LEU A 19 -13.67 33.32 -32.54
C LEU A 19 -12.28 33.36 -33.21
N GLN A 20 -12.21 33.42 -34.54
CA GLN A 20 -10.93 33.39 -35.25
C GLN A 20 -10.08 34.65 -35.02
N ASN A 21 -10.72 35.83 -35.00
CA ASN A 21 -10.04 37.09 -34.73
C ASN A 21 -9.50 37.12 -33.30
N ASP A 22 -10.31 36.69 -32.32
CA ASP A 22 -9.93 36.73 -30.92
C ASP A 22 -8.91 35.63 -30.54
N LEU A 23 -8.91 34.49 -31.24
CA LEU A 23 -7.83 33.50 -31.16
C LEU A 23 -6.51 34.09 -31.66
N GLN A 24 -6.51 34.84 -32.76
CA GLN A 24 -5.29 35.53 -33.23
C GLN A 24 -4.79 36.55 -32.21
N VAL A 25 -5.69 37.28 -31.52
CA VAL A 25 -5.30 38.18 -30.42
C VAL A 25 -4.62 37.40 -29.30
N SER A 26 -5.19 36.26 -28.88
CA SER A 26 -4.62 35.40 -27.84
C SER A 26 -3.23 34.88 -28.23
N ARG A 27 -3.08 34.35 -29.45
CA ARG A 27 -1.80 33.86 -30.00
C ARG A 27 -0.75 34.96 -30.07
N LYS A 28 -1.12 36.15 -30.53
CA LYS A 28 -0.23 37.32 -30.58
C LYS A 28 0.26 37.70 -29.19
N LYS A 29 -0.64 37.76 -28.19
CA LYS A 29 -0.26 38.02 -26.79
C LYS A 29 0.71 36.97 -26.26
N PHE A 30 0.50 35.71 -26.58
CA PHE A 30 1.41 34.63 -26.17
C PHE A 30 2.80 34.80 -26.79
N ILE A 31 2.88 35.11 -28.09
CA ILE A 31 4.14 35.37 -28.82
C ILE A 31 4.86 36.61 -28.26
N GLU A 32 4.13 37.65 -27.88
CA GLU A 32 4.64 38.86 -27.23
C GLU A 32 5.06 38.64 -25.76
N ASN A 33 5.09 37.39 -25.28
CA ASN A 33 5.38 37.02 -23.90
C ASN A 33 4.40 37.60 -22.85
N LYS A 34 3.21 38.04 -23.29
CA LYS A 34 2.08 38.45 -22.43
C LYS A 34 1.22 37.24 -22.08
N ILE A 35 1.86 36.21 -21.52
CA ILE A 35 1.31 34.86 -21.32
C ILE A 35 0.02 34.89 -20.50
N HIS A 36 0.00 35.64 -19.39
CA HIS A 36 -1.17 35.71 -18.51
C HIS A 36 -2.39 36.33 -19.18
N GLU A 37 -2.18 37.36 -20.01
CA GLU A 37 -3.24 38.00 -20.79
C GLU A 37 -3.78 37.05 -21.87
N ALA A 38 -2.88 36.34 -22.56
CA ALA A 38 -3.26 35.34 -23.56
C ALA A 38 -4.19 34.28 -22.95
N PHE A 39 -3.81 33.71 -21.79
CA PHE A 39 -4.62 32.70 -21.11
C PHE A 39 -5.93 33.24 -20.54
N ASP A 40 -6.02 34.52 -20.17
CA ASP A 40 -7.30 35.14 -19.82
C ASP A 40 -8.27 35.17 -21.01
N ILE A 41 -7.76 35.55 -22.18
CA ILE A 41 -8.57 35.62 -23.40
C ILE A 41 -8.96 34.20 -23.85
N TYR A 42 -8.04 33.23 -23.84
CA TYR A 42 -8.38 31.83 -24.13
C TYR A 42 -9.46 31.29 -23.18
N GLU A 43 -9.38 31.58 -21.88
CA GLU A 43 -10.41 31.17 -20.92
C GLU A 43 -11.76 31.84 -21.21
N GLN A 44 -11.77 33.12 -21.59
CA GLN A 44 -12.97 33.84 -22.02
C GLN A 44 -13.58 33.22 -23.29
N LEU A 45 -12.74 32.86 -24.27
CA LEU A 45 -13.17 32.24 -25.53
C LEU A 45 -13.75 30.85 -25.30
N ALA A 46 -13.11 30.00 -24.50
CA ALA A 46 -13.62 28.68 -24.17
C ALA A 46 -15.00 28.73 -23.48
N ALA A 47 -15.24 29.76 -22.65
CA ALA A 47 -16.54 29.98 -22.01
C ALA A 47 -17.61 30.53 -22.97
N SER A 48 -17.21 31.35 -23.94
CA SER A 48 -18.13 32.03 -24.87
C SER A 48 -18.47 31.18 -26.11
N TYR A 49 -17.63 30.20 -26.44
CA TYR A 49 -17.75 29.31 -27.59
C TYR A 49 -17.72 27.83 -27.16
N PRO A 50 -18.76 27.33 -26.46
CA PRO A 50 -18.73 26.00 -25.85
C PRO A 50 -18.59 24.85 -26.86
N SER A 51 -19.12 25.00 -28.08
CA SER A 51 -18.99 23.99 -29.13
C SER A 51 -17.57 23.87 -29.71
N GLN A 52 -16.73 24.91 -29.56
CA GLN A 52 -15.32 24.89 -29.95
C GLN A 52 -14.35 24.78 -28.76
N SER A 53 -14.88 24.63 -27.55
CA SER A 53 -14.08 24.65 -26.31
C SER A 53 -12.96 23.60 -26.29
N VAL A 54 -13.18 22.40 -26.85
CA VAL A 54 -12.16 21.34 -26.93
C VAL A 54 -10.95 21.79 -27.75
N ASP A 55 -11.17 22.43 -28.91
CA ASP A 55 -10.07 22.90 -29.76
C ASP A 55 -9.33 24.08 -29.11
N ILE A 56 -10.08 25.03 -28.53
CA ILE A 56 -9.52 26.19 -27.84
C ILE A 56 -8.63 25.73 -26.67
N LEU A 57 -9.14 24.84 -25.83
CA LEU A 57 -8.41 24.35 -24.65
C LEU A 57 -7.26 23.41 -25.02
N ALA A 58 -7.37 22.64 -26.11
CA ALA A 58 -6.24 21.86 -26.62
C ALA A 58 -5.09 22.75 -27.07
N GLU A 59 -5.38 23.89 -27.71
CA GLU A 59 -4.38 24.89 -28.07
C GLU A 59 -3.74 25.55 -26.84
N VAL A 60 -4.52 25.80 -25.78
CA VAL A 60 -3.99 26.27 -24.49
C VAL A 60 -2.99 25.27 -23.90
N TYR A 61 -3.30 23.98 -23.95
CA TYR A 61 -2.36 22.94 -23.52
C TYR A 61 -1.05 22.99 -24.33
N ASP A 62 -1.14 23.14 -25.65
CA ASP A 62 0.03 23.25 -26.52
C ASP A 62 0.85 24.51 -26.21
N CYS A 63 0.20 25.61 -25.80
CA CYS A 63 0.88 26.80 -25.28
C CYS A 63 1.61 26.52 -23.96
N TYR A 64 1.00 25.79 -23.00
CA TYR A 64 1.70 25.36 -21.78
C TYR A 64 2.95 24.53 -22.10
N GLN A 65 2.92 23.71 -23.16
CA GLN A 65 4.10 22.93 -23.56
C GLN A 65 5.27 23.77 -24.06
N LYS A 66 5.00 24.98 -24.53
CA LYS A 66 6.00 25.94 -25.04
C LYS A 66 6.58 26.87 -23.96
N LEU A 67 6.08 26.81 -22.73
CA LEU A 67 6.62 27.62 -21.64
C LEU A 67 8.07 27.21 -21.31
N PRO A 68 8.97 28.17 -21.06
CA PRO A 68 10.38 27.88 -20.78
C PRO A 68 10.56 27.12 -19.46
N PHE A 69 9.67 27.36 -18.49
CA PHE A 69 9.68 26.72 -17.19
C PHE A 69 8.29 26.18 -16.86
N LYS A 70 8.23 24.92 -16.41
CA LYS A 70 6.99 24.17 -16.11
C LYS A 70 6.86 23.86 -14.61
N ASP A 71 7.30 24.79 -13.77
CA ASP A 71 7.01 24.83 -12.33
C ASP A 71 5.63 25.45 -12.07
N ARG A 72 5.11 25.28 -10.85
CA ARG A 72 3.75 25.72 -10.48
C ARG A 72 3.57 27.23 -10.59
N TYR A 73 4.63 27.98 -10.30
CA TYR A 73 4.59 29.43 -10.36
C TYR A 73 4.29 29.90 -11.77
N ASN A 74 5.07 29.41 -12.74
CA ASN A 74 4.92 29.74 -14.15
C ASN A 74 3.68 29.09 -14.80
N LEU A 75 3.27 27.90 -14.34
CA LEU A 75 2.09 27.23 -14.89
C LEU A 75 0.78 27.91 -14.49
N TYR A 76 0.63 28.37 -13.24
CA TYR A 76 -0.67 28.90 -12.82
C TYR A 76 -0.65 29.91 -11.66
N GLN A 77 0.32 29.89 -10.75
CA GLN A 77 0.25 30.77 -9.56
C GLN A 77 0.49 32.24 -9.94
N ALA A 78 1.49 32.53 -10.77
CA ALA A 78 1.84 33.90 -11.21
C ALA A 78 0.71 34.58 -12.01
N ARG A 79 -0.15 33.77 -12.64
CA ARG A 79 -1.35 34.24 -13.34
C ARG A 79 -2.42 34.73 -12.37
N LEU A 80 -2.51 34.15 -11.18
CA LEU A 80 -3.56 34.43 -10.19
C LEU A 80 -3.15 35.46 -9.14
N PHE A 81 -1.89 35.42 -8.70
CA PHE A 81 -1.44 36.15 -7.53
C PHE A 81 -0.23 37.00 -7.84
N ASN A 82 -0.21 38.20 -7.28
CA ASN A 82 1.02 38.93 -7.05
C ASN A 82 1.54 38.59 -5.64
N PHE A 83 2.66 37.87 -5.57
CA PHE A 83 3.28 37.44 -4.30
C PHE A 83 3.90 38.61 -3.51
N ASN A 84 4.05 39.78 -4.13
CA ASN A 84 4.63 40.98 -3.51
C ASN A 84 6.01 40.71 -2.86
N ILE A 85 6.79 39.81 -3.46
CA ILE A 85 8.17 39.51 -3.03
C ILE A 85 9.08 40.58 -3.63
N LYS A 86 9.84 41.26 -2.78
CA LYS A 86 10.81 42.27 -3.17
C LYS A 86 12.18 41.62 -3.37
N PRO A 87 13.07 42.19 -4.21
CA PRO A 87 14.43 41.66 -4.38
C PRO A 87 15.24 41.57 -3.08
N SER A 88 14.92 42.40 -2.08
CA SER A 88 15.56 42.40 -0.77
C SER A 88 15.02 41.33 0.19
N ASP A 89 13.91 40.67 -0.14
CA ASP A 89 13.26 39.74 0.77
C ASP A 89 14.05 38.43 0.86
N LYS A 90 14.23 37.94 2.09
CA LYS A 90 14.72 36.58 2.33
C LYS A 90 13.56 35.60 2.17
N VAL A 91 13.58 34.83 1.09
CA VAL A 91 12.52 33.89 0.70
C VAL A 91 12.97 32.44 0.92
N LEU A 92 12.23 31.69 1.76
CA LEU A 92 12.40 30.25 1.94
C LEU A 92 11.39 29.47 1.08
N ASP A 93 11.86 28.49 0.33
CA ASP A 93 11.03 27.43 -0.25
C ASP A 93 11.23 26.14 0.56
N ILE A 94 10.23 25.79 1.38
CA ILE A 94 10.24 24.60 2.20
C ILE A 94 9.54 23.46 1.49
N GLY A 95 10.21 22.29 1.40
CA GLY A 95 9.79 21.17 0.54
C GLY A 95 10.06 21.42 -0.94
N SER A 96 11.16 22.09 -1.26
CA SER A 96 11.50 22.56 -2.62
C SER A 96 11.67 21.45 -3.66
N GLY A 97 12.08 20.24 -3.24
CA GLY A 97 12.16 19.04 -4.07
C GLY A 97 12.88 19.25 -5.41
N HIS A 98 12.27 18.79 -6.50
CA HIS A 98 12.84 18.84 -7.86
C HIS A 98 12.34 20.03 -8.71
N LYS A 99 11.40 20.83 -8.18
CA LYS A 99 10.79 22.00 -8.85
C LYS A 99 10.77 23.20 -7.89
N PRO A 100 11.94 23.74 -7.52
CA PRO A 100 12.04 24.81 -6.56
C PRO A 100 11.32 26.07 -7.05
N PHE A 101 10.74 26.81 -6.11
CA PHE A 101 10.08 28.07 -6.34
C PHE A 101 11.06 29.09 -6.95
N PRO A 102 10.75 29.68 -8.12
CA PRO A 102 11.71 30.53 -8.83
C PRO A 102 12.24 31.72 -8.03
N LEU A 103 11.38 32.31 -7.18
CA LEU A 103 11.72 33.48 -6.36
C LEU A 103 12.37 33.13 -5.01
N ALA A 104 12.63 31.84 -4.73
CA ALA A 104 13.27 31.42 -3.50
C ALA A 104 14.73 31.91 -3.45
N THR A 105 15.17 32.35 -2.27
CA THR A 105 16.57 32.65 -1.98
C THR A 105 17.24 31.50 -1.23
N HIS A 106 16.46 30.76 -0.44
CA HIS A 106 16.89 29.62 0.37
C HIS A 106 15.98 28.43 0.09
N LEU A 107 16.55 27.23 0.04
CA LEU A 107 15.82 25.99 -0.20
C LEU A 107 15.90 25.10 1.05
N ALA A 108 14.79 24.50 1.44
CA ALA A 108 14.76 23.48 2.48
C ALA A 108 14.00 22.26 2.00
N ASP A 109 14.45 21.08 2.41
CA ASP A 109 13.76 19.82 2.20
C ASP A 109 14.11 18.84 3.32
N ILE A 110 13.31 17.81 3.54
CA ILE A 110 13.56 16.85 4.61
C ILE A 110 14.63 15.81 4.23
N GLN A 111 14.90 15.64 2.93
CA GLN A 111 15.91 14.71 2.45
C GLN A 111 16.48 15.14 1.10
N ILE A 112 17.75 15.55 1.07
CA ILE A 112 18.40 16.10 -0.14
C ILE A 112 19.39 15.14 -0.80
N HIS A 113 19.77 14.06 -0.11
CA HIS A 113 20.81 13.12 -0.55
C HIS A 113 20.31 11.70 -0.92
N GLN A 114 19.08 11.33 -0.54
CA GLN A 114 18.52 10.02 -0.93
C GLN A 114 17.60 10.18 -2.15
N ASN A 115 17.83 9.36 -3.16
CA ASN A 115 17.20 9.48 -4.48
C ASN A 115 15.74 8.97 -4.53
N ASP A 116 15.20 8.46 -3.43
CA ASP A 116 13.90 7.78 -3.32
C ASP A 116 12.82 8.59 -2.60
N TYR A 117 13.18 9.71 -1.98
CA TYR A 117 12.28 10.50 -1.13
C TYR A 117 11.53 11.62 -1.87
N GLY A 118 12.00 12.02 -3.06
CA GLY A 118 11.38 13.09 -3.84
C GLY A 118 10.03 12.69 -4.46
N ARG A 119 9.16 13.69 -4.70
CA ARG A 119 7.85 13.50 -5.34
C ARG A 119 7.99 12.72 -6.66
N GLY A 120 7.42 11.53 -6.71
CA GLY A 120 7.49 10.63 -7.87
C GLY A 120 8.89 10.05 -8.13
N GLY A 121 9.75 9.94 -7.12
CA GLY A 121 11.12 9.43 -7.25
C GLY A 121 12.09 10.39 -7.96
N SER A 122 11.68 11.65 -8.16
CA SER A 122 12.52 12.66 -8.80
C SER A 122 13.56 13.22 -7.83
N LYS A 123 14.81 13.27 -8.26
CA LYS A 123 15.94 13.78 -7.45
C LYS A 123 15.73 15.24 -7.05
N PHE A 124 16.18 15.59 -5.85
CA PHE A 124 16.25 16.98 -5.41
C PHE A 124 17.03 17.84 -6.42
N LYS A 125 16.54 19.05 -6.71
CA LYS A 125 17.18 19.96 -7.66
C LYS A 125 17.97 21.04 -6.93
N PHE A 126 19.29 20.88 -6.90
CA PHE A 126 20.20 21.93 -6.46
C PHE A 126 20.16 23.12 -7.44
N ILE A 127 20.12 24.33 -6.89
CA ILE A 127 20.20 25.57 -7.65
C ILE A 127 21.48 26.28 -7.24
N GLU A 128 22.36 26.52 -8.22
CA GLU A 128 23.64 27.19 -7.99
C GLU A 128 23.44 28.54 -7.30
N GLY A 129 24.28 28.81 -6.29
CA GLY A 129 24.25 30.05 -5.51
C GLY A 129 23.12 30.15 -4.48
N LYS A 130 22.23 29.15 -4.34
CA LYS A 130 21.19 29.14 -3.31
C LYS A 130 21.53 28.16 -2.17
N PRO A 131 21.56 28.60 -0.90
CA PRO A 131 21.77 27.70 0.23
C PRO A 131 20.63 26.68 0.35
N VAL A 132 21.01 25.44 0.70
CA VAL A 132 20.11 24.30 0.85
C VAL A 132 20.22 23.75 2.28
N PHE A 133 19.07 23.51 2.92
CA PHE A 133 18.98 22.99 4.29
C PHE A 133 18.21 21.67 4.32
N GLU A 134 18.79 20.64 4.94
CA GLU A 134 18.10 19.38 5.21
C GLU A 134 17.39 19.46 6.57
N CYS A 135 16.07 19.63 6.58
CA CYS A 135 15.29 19.76 7.81
C CYS A 135 13.83 19.32 7.69
N ASN A 136 13.25 18.88 8.81
CA ASN A 136 11.82 18.56 8.89
C ASN A 136 11.01 19.84 9.20
N LEU A 137 9.94 20.09 8.43
CA LEU A 137 9.06 21.26 8.63
C LEU A 137 8.46 21.36 10.04
N GLU A 138 8.31 20.26 10.78
CA GLU A 138 7.78 20.28 12.15
C GLU A 138 8.79 20.83 13.18
N LYS A 139 10.07 20.97 12.79
CA LYS A 139 11.14 21.57 13.58
C LYS A 139 12.33 21.93 12.68
N THR A 140 12.43 23.19 12.31
CA THR A 140 13.50 23.72 11.47
C THR A 140 14.64 24.33 12.31
N PRO A 141 15.85 24.48 11.77
CA PRO A 141 16.97 25.11 12.47
C PRO A 141 16.97 26.64 12.40
N PHE A 142 15.92 27.25 11.84
CA PHE A 142 15.88 28.69 11.55
C PHE A 142 15.48 29.51 12.77
N GLU A 143 15.94 30.76 12.81
CA GLU A 143 15.59 31.72 13.86
C GLU A 143 14.16 32.25 13.71
N ASP A 144 13.63 32.81 14.79
CA ASP A 144 12.31 33.44 14.77
C ASP A 144 12.27 34.58 13.76
N LYS A 145 11.28 34.54 12.85
CA LYS A 145 11.06 35.51 11.77
C LYS A 145 12.28 35.74 10.87
N GLU A 146 13.14 34.74 10.73
CA GLU A 146 14.31 34.79 9.86
C GLU A 146 13.96 35.13 8.40
N PHE A 147 12.83 34.63 7.90
CA PHE A 147 12.43 34.81 6.50
C PHE A 147 11.33 35.86 6.33
N ASP A 148 11.51 36.75 5.36
CA ASP A 148 10.49 37.72 4.96
C ASP A 148 9.32 37.03 4.26
N PHE A 149 9.56 35.93 3.54
CA PHE A 149 8.51 35.15 2.90
C PHE A 149 8.79 33.64 2.97
N VAL A 150 7.80 32.85 3.38
CA VAL A 150 7.88 31.38 3.35
C VAL A 150 6.90 30.84 2.32
N TYR A 151 7.43 30.15 1.31
CA TYR A 151 6.68 29.42 0.31
C TYR A 151 6.64 27.93 0.72
N CYS A 152 5.43 27.41 0.95
CA CYS A 152 5.18 26.04 1.39
C CYS A 152 4.12 25.41 0.49
N SER A 153 4.55 24.74 -0.58
CA SER A 153 3.64 24.19 -1.59
C SER A 153 3.80 22.68 -1.71
N HIS A 154 2.72 21.97 -1.42
CA HIS A 154 2.60 20.52 -1.40
C HIS A 154 3.54 19.85 -0.40
N VAL A 155 3.40 20.26 0.85
CA VAL A 155 4.19 19.79 1.99
C VAL A 155 3.28 19.42 3.15
N LEU A 156 2.35 20.32 3.51
CA LEU A 156 1.51 20.15 4.69
C LEU A 156 0.55 18.96 4.59
N GLU A 157 0.16 18.53 3.39
CA GLU A 157 -0.65 17.32 3.19
C GLU A 157 0.08 16.03 3.63
N HIS A 158 1.40 16.08 3.77
CA HIS A 158 2.24 14.98 4.25
C HIS A 158 2.57 15.07 5.75
N SER A 159 2.23 16.18 6.41
CA SER A 159 2.63 16.43 7.80
C SER A 159 2.03 15.39 8.75
N VAL A 160 2.84 14.90 9.69
CA VAL A 160 2.40 13.99 10.75
C VAL A 160 1.82 14.78 11.91
N ASN A 161 2.34 15.99 12.13
CA ASN A 161 1.86 16.93 13.12
C ASN A 161 1.62 18.32 12.49
N PRO A 162 0.46 18.52 11.83
CA PRO A 162 0.14 19.76 11.13
C PRO A 162 0.15 20.97 12.06
N LYS A 163 -0.17 20.77 13.35
CA LYS A 163 -0.11 21.83 14.36
C LYS A 163 1.32 22.31 14.58
N LYS A 164 2.28 21.40 14.72
CA LYS A 164 3.70 21.78 14.82
C LYS A 164 4.20 22.42 13.53
N ALA A 165 3.89 21.83 12.37
CA ALA A 165 4.27 22.39 11.08
C ALA A 165 3.74 23.81 10.87
N CYS A 166 2.46 24.07 11.16
CA CYS A 166 1.88 25.40 11.04
C CYS A 166 2.49 26.40 12.02
N ASN A 167 2.67 26.00 13.29
CA ASN A 167 3.34 26.85 14.28
C ASN A 167 4.77 27.18 13.86
N GLU A 168 5.47 26.23 13.26
CA GLU A 168 6.84 26.44 12.78
C GLU A 168 6.89 27.38 11.58
N LEU A 169 5.99 27.24 10.59
CA LEU A 169 5.85 28.22 9.50
C LEU A 169 5.61 29.64 10.03
N ILE A 170 4.70 29.77 11.01
CA ILE A 170 4.41 31.04 11.68
C ILE A 170 5.65 31.55 12.41
N ARG A 171 6.41 30.69 13.08
CA ARG A 171 7.60 31.08 13.84
C ARG A 171 8.69 31.64 12.92
N ILE A 172 9.01 30.96 11.82
CA ILE A 172 10.16 31.30 10.97
C ILE A 172 9.86 32.38 9.91
N GLY A 173 8.60 32.61 9.56
CA GLY A 173 8.21 33.51 8.47
C GLY A 173 7.45 34.77 8.93
N LYS A 174 7.74 35.92 8.33
CA LYS A 174 6.94 37.15 8.51
C LYS A 174 5.62 37.08 7.76
N ARG A 175 5.60 36.45 6.59
CA ARG A 175 4.43 36.19 5.74
C ARG A 175 4.71 34.99 4.86
N GLY A 176 3.70 34.47 4.17
CA GLY A 176 3.92 33.31 3.32
C GLY A 176 2.75 32.89 2.46
N TYR A 177 3.01 31.83 1.69
CA TYR A 177 2.05 31.16 0.83
C TYR A 177 2.06 29.67 1.12
N ILE A 178 0.87 29.11 1.26
CA ILE A 178 0.61 27.70 1.48
C ILE A 178 -0.24 27.20 0.31
N GLU A 179 0.19 26.10 -0.31
CA GLU A 179 -0.61 25.40 -1.33
C GLU A 179 -0.64 23.91 -1.04
N THR A 180 -1.82 23.30 -1.09
CA THR A 180 -1.98 21.84 -1.07
C THR A 180 -2.98 21.44 -2.16
N PRO A 181 -2.98 20.19 -2.62
CA PRO A 181 -4.09 19.69 -3.44
C PRO A 181 -5.40 19.81 -2.66
N SER A 182 -6.50 20.12 -3.37
CA SER A 182 -7.83 20.03 -2.78
C SER A 182 -8.24 18.56 -2.69
N LYS A 183 -9.11 18.24 -1.73
CA LYS A 183 -9.72 16.91 -1.60
C LYS A 183 -10.31 16.42 -2.91
N GLY A 184 -11.00 17.29 -3.63
CA GLY A 184 -11.62 16.97 -4.92
C GLY A 184 -10.60 16.59 -5.99
N LYS A 185 -9.48 17.34 -6.10
CA LYS A 185 -8.40 17.00 -7.02
C LYS A 185 -7.82 15.63 -6.70
N ASP A 186 -7.54 15.38 -5.43
CA ASP A 186 -6.94 14.12 -4.99
C ASP A 186 -7.82 12.91 -5.23
N ILE A 187 -9.13 13.03 -4.98
CA ILE A 187 -10.10 11.98 -5.27
C ILE A 187 -10.22 11.76 -6.78
N PHE A 188 -10.39 12.84 -7.55
CA PHE A 188 -10.70 12.77 -8.98
C PHE A 188 -9.50 12.33 -9.83
N LEU A 189 -8.31 12.80 -9.51
CA LEU A 189 -7.07 12.39 -10.18
C LEU A 189 -6.44 11.16 -9.52
N ASN A 190 -7.04 10.60 -8.46
CA ASN A 190 -6.47 9.48 -7.71
C ASN A 190 -5.00 9.74 -7.27
N SER A 191 -4.72 10.98 -6.82
CA SER A 191 -3.35 11.44 -6.54
C SER A 191 -2.91 11.33 -5.09
N ALA A 192 -3.85 11.28 -4.14
CA ALA A 192 -3.53 11.21 -2.71
C ALA A 192 -2.69 9.98 -2.38
N LYS A 193 -3.14 8.79 -2.81
CA LYS A 193 -2.42 7.53 -2.58
C LYS A 193 -1.02 7.53 -3.22
N ALA A 194 -0.94 7.87 -4.51
CA ALA A 194 0.32 7.86 -5.25
C ALA A 194 1.36 8.84 -4.70
N SER A 195 0.89 9.93 -4.08
CA SER A 195 1.76 10.96 -3.51
C SER A 195 1.96 10.79 -2.00
N ASN A 196 1.39 9.77 -1.36
CA ASN A 196 1.41 9.58 0.10
C ASN A 196 0.84 10.78 0.88
N HIS A 197 -0.27 11.37 0.41
CA HIS A 197 -0.98 12.39 1.18
C HIS A 197 -1.67 11.75 2.39
N ARG A 198 -1.60 12.43 3.53
CA ARG A 198 -2.25 12.03 4.79
C ARG A 198 -3.49 12.88 5.06
N LEU A 199 -3.41 14.14 4.70
CA LEU A 199 -4.38 15.16 5.04
C LEU A 199 -4.87 15.83 3.77
N TRP A 200 -6.16 16.14 3.73
CA TRP A 200 -6.63 17.22 2.88
C TRP A 200 -6.73 18.49 3.70
N VAL A 201 -6.41 19.60 3.05
CA VAL A 201 -6.47 20.92 3.67
C VAL A 201 -7.50 21.72 2.93
N GLU A 202 -8.39 22.38 3.67
CA GLU A 202 -9.32 23.37 3.14
C GLU A 202 -9.03 24.73 3.78
N SER A 203 -9.34 25.81 3.06
CA SER A 203 -9.34 27.16 3.61
C SER A 203 -10.79 27.64 3.72
N VAL A 204 -11.23 27.92 4.94
CA VAL A 204 -12.59 28.38 5.24
C VAL A 204 -12.49 29.59 6.15
N ASN A 205 -13.05 30.74 5.74
CA ASN A 205 -13.00 32.00 6.50
C ASN A 205 -11.59 32.38 6.97
N ASP A 206 -10.62 32.35 6.05
CA ASP A 206 -9.20 32.64 6.31
C ASP A 206 -8.53 31.73 7.37
N LYS A 207 -9.12 30.56 7.64
CA LYS A 207 -8.58 29.52 8.53
C LYS A 207 -8.25 28.27 7.73
N LEU A 208 -7.07 27.70 7.97
CA LEU A 208 -6.70 26.40 7.41
C LEU A 208 -7.26 25.27 8.25
N ILE A 209 -7.91 24.31 7.61
CA ILE A 209 -8.50 23.17 8.28
C ILE A 209 -7.89 21.90 7.69
N PHE A 210 -7.20 21.16 8.55
CA PHE A 210 -6.57 19.91 8.23
C PHE A 210 -7.50 18.79 8.65
N THR A 211 -7.86 17.93 7.70
CA THR A 211 -8.65 16.73 7.99
C THR A 211 -7.93 15.54 7.39
N GLU A 212 -7.80 14.48 8.18
CA GLU A 212 -7.25 13.23 7.66
C GLU A 212 -8.15 12.69 6.54
N TYR A 213 -7.53 12.24 5.45
CA TYR A 213 -8.26 11.50 4.45
C TYR A 213 -8.78 10.19 5.06
N THR A 214 -10.03 9.84 4.78
CA THR A 214 -10.48 8.47 5.05
C THR A 214 -9.82 7.50 4.06
N SER A 215 -9.78 6.21 4.39
CA SER A 215 -9.23 5.20 3.47
C SER A 215 -9.95 5.16 2.12
N GLU A 216 -11.24 5.49 2.07
CA GLU A 216 -11.99 5.60 0.81
C GLU A 216 -11.57 6.84 0.00
N GLU A 217 -11.37 7.97 0.68
CA GLU A 217 -10.97 9.22 0.03
C GLU A 217 -9.54 9.18 -0.50
N ILE A 218 -8.60 8.49 0.19
CA ILE A 218 -7.22 8.28 -0.31
C ILE A 218 -7.22 7.49 -1.62
N GLU A 219 -8.08 6.48 -1.74
CA GLU A 219 -8.21 5.64 -2.94
C GLU A 219 -8.90 6.37 -4.10
N GLY A 220 -9.49 7.54 -3.83
CA GLY A 220 -10.19 8.36 -4.82
C GLY A 220 -11.22 7.57 -5.62
N ILE A 221 -11.24 7.78 -6.94
CA ILE A 221 -12.10 7.02 -7.86
C ILE A 221 -11.55 5.63 -8.24
N LYS A 222 -10.43 5.19 -7.63
CA LYS A 222 -9.77 3.89 -7.86
C LYS A 222 -9.39 3.61 -9.31
N ASN A 223 -9.14 4.65 -10.08
CA ASN A 223 -8.73 4.56 -11.47
C ASN A 223 -7.76 5.70 -11.79
N SER A 224 -6.64 5.40 -12.45
CA SER A 224 -5.64 6.40 -12.85
C SER A 224 -5.93 7.07 -14.19
N ILE A 225 -7.03 6.73 -14.88
CA ILE A 225 -7.35 7.24 -16.22
C ILE A 225 -7.27 8.76 -16.29
N LEU A 226 -7.88 9.48 -15.34
CA LEU A 226 -7.84 10.94 -15.32
C LEU A 226 -6.45 11.49 -15.03
N MET A 227 -5.65 10.80 -14.21
CA MET A 227 -4.24 11.16 -14.04
C MET A 227 -3.46 10.97 -15.35
N SER A 228 -3.62 9.83 -16.03
CA SER A 228 -2.97 9.55 -17.31
C SER A 228 -3.36 10.55 -18.39
N MET A 229 -4.65 10.89 -18.49
CA MET A 229 -5.16 11.94 -19.37
C MET A 229 -4.56 13.31 -19.03
N HIS A 230 -4.22 13.57 -17.76
CA HIS A 230 -3.58 14.81 -17.33
C HIS A 230 -2.08 14.84 -17.66
N THR A 231 -1.36 13.76 -17.38
CA THR A 231 0.10 13.71 -17.44
C THR A 231 0.64 13.37 -18.82
N ALA A 232 -0.12 12.62 -19.61
CA ALA A 232 0.26 12.17 -20.95
C ALA A 232 -0.94 12.19 -21.92
N PRO A 233 -1.52 13.37 -22.21
CA PRO A 233 -2.69 13.48 -23.07
C PRO A 233 -2.40 13.07 -24.52
N GLN A 234 -3.22 12.20 -25.07
CA GLN A 234 -3.13 11.66 -26.44
C GLN A 234 -4.17 12.28 -27.39
N THR A 235 -5.29 12.77 -26.85
CA THR A 235 -6.38 13.36 -27.64
C THR A 235 -6.57 14.84 -27.36
N LYS A 236 -7.24 15.57 -28.28
CA LYS A 236 -7.62 16.98 -28.03
C LYS A 236 -8.48 17.14 -26.75
N ARG A 237 -9.34 16.16 -26.45
CA ARG A 237 -10.17 16.17 -25.23
C ARG A 237 -9.32 16.05 -23.97
N GLU A 238 -8.28 15.22 -23.98
CA GLU A 238 -7.34 15.06 -22.87
C GLU A 238 -6.44 16.28 -22.68
N LYS A 239 -5.99 16.89 -23.79
CA LYS A 239 -5.30 18.19 -23.76
C LYS A 239 -6.21 19.26 -23.15
N ALA A 240 -7.46 19.34 -23.58
CA ALA A 240 -8.44 20.28 -23.06
C ALA A 240 -8.69 20.08 -21.56
N PHE A 241 -8.82 18.83 -21.11
CA PHE A 241 -8.94 18.46 -19.71
C PHE A 241 -7.72 18.94 -18.89
N SER A 242 -6.51 18.69 -19.38
CA SER A 242 -5.27 19.16 -18.75
C SER A 242 -5.18 20.69 -18.66
N ALA A 243 -5.55 21.40 -19.73
CA ALA A 243 -5.57 22.85 -19.75
C ALA A 243 -6.52 23.43 -18.70
N LEU A 244 -7.68 22.81 -18.48
CA LEU A 244 -8.63 23.24 -17.44
C LEU A 244 -8.05 23.15 -16.04
N ILE A 245 -7.29 22.09 -15.72
CA ILE A 245 -6.62 21.95 -14.42
C ILE A 245 -5.69 23.13 -14.15
N PHE A 246 -4.92 23.56 -15.16
CA PHE A 246 -4.02 24.70 -15.05
C PHE A 246 -4.73 26.06 -15.08
N LEU A 247 -5.80 26.22 -15.86
CA LEU A 247 -6.56 27.47 -15.96
C LEU A 247 -7.42 27.74 -14.72
N LYS A 248 -7.85 26.69 -14.02
CA LYS A 248 -8.80 26.74 -12.91
C LYS A 248 -8.20 26.22 -11.58
N PRO A 249 -6.96 26.59 -11.21
CA PRO A 249 -6.25 25.88 -10.16
C PRO A 249 -6.84 26.11 -8.75
N LEU A 250 -7.65 27.16 -8.55
CA LEU A 250 -8.37 27.44 -7.30
C LEU A 250 -9.42 26.37 -6.95
N PHE A 251 -9.91 25.62 -7.93
CA PHE A 251 -10.83 24.51 -7.69
C PHE A 251 -10.10 23.20 -7.38
N PHE A 252 -8.82 23.13 -7.76
CA PHE A 252 -8.01 21.93 -7.67
C PHE A 252 -6.99 22.00 -6.53
N ASN A 253 -6.70 23.18 -5.99
CA ASN A 253 -5.75 23.35 -4.90
C ASN A 253 -6.32 24.30 -3.85
N THR A 254 -6.02 24.03 -2.60
CA THR A 254 -6.18 24.98 -1.50
C THR A 254 -4.99 25.91 -1.53
N MET A 255 -5.24 27.19 -1.82
CA MET A 255 -4.21 28.22 -1.98
C MET A 255 -4.45 29.30 -0.93
N PHE A 256 -3.50 29.49 -0.02
CA PHE A 256 -3.68 30.28 1.18
C PHE A 256 -2.49 31.19 1.44
N PHE A 257 -2.75 32.48 1.61
CA PHE A 257 -1.72 33.44 2.00
C PHE A 257 -1.91 33.88 3.44
N TRP A 258 -0.81 34.28 4.08
CA TRP A 258 -0.83 34.75 5.44
C TRP A 258 0.24 35.80 5.71
N GLU A 259 0.03 36.62 6.73
CA GLU A 259 0.96 37.63 7.21
C GLU A 259 0.93 37.65 8.74
N ASN A 260 2.11 37.70 9.35
CA ASN A 260 2.43 37.54 10.77
C ASN A 260 2.04 36.19 11.38
N SER A 261 0.79 35.76 11.22
CA SER A 261 0.22 34.52 11.73
C SER A 261 -0.99 34.12 10.90
N PHE A 262 -1.45 32.87 11.06
CA PHE A 262 -2.73 32.42 10.52
C PHE A 262 -3.41 31.46 11.49
N GLU A 263 -4.73 31.37 11.39
CA GLU A 263 -5.49 30.41 12.17
C GLU A 263 -5.53 29.06 11.47
N PHE A 264 -5.50 28.01 12.27
CA PHE A 264 -5.69 26.66 11.76
C PHE A 264 -6.40 25.74 12.76
N GLU A 265 -6.96 24.65 12.25
CA GLU A 265 -7.63 23.60 12.99
C GLU A 265 -7.23 22.23 12.44
N VAL A 266 -6.98 21.28 13.32
CA VAL A 266 -6.73 19.88 12.94
C VAL A 266 -7.90 19.06 13.44
N ARG A 267 -8.68 18.52 12.51
CA ARG A 267 -9.79 17.62 12.78
C ARG A 267 -9.29 16.20 12.75
N SER A 268 -9.44 15.49 13.85
CA SER A 268 -9.28 14.03 13.83
C SER A 268 -10.59 13.40 13.34
N ILE A 269 -10.52 12.21 12.77
CA ILE A 269 -11.71 11.46 12.35
C ILE A 269 -12.59 11.07 13.57
N SER A 270 -12.12 11.23 14.82
CA SER A 270 -12.94 11.03 16.03
C SER A 270 -13.90 12.19 16.35
N ASP A 271 -13.75 13.37 15.72
CA ASP A 271 -14.50 14.58 16.10
C ASP A 271 -15.83 14.80 15.35
N LYS A 272 -16.41 13.75 14.76
CA LYS A 272 -17.80 13.81 14.26
C LYS A 272 -18.81 13.55 15.38
N SER A 273 -18.84 14.43 16.38
CA SER A 273 -19.99 14.55 17.29
C SER A 273 -20.30 15.97 17.75
N THR A 274 -20.05 17.02 16.95
CA THR A 274 -20.67 18.33 17.27
C THR A 274 -20.90 19.17 16.03
N SER A 275 -22.04 18.98 15.39
CA SER A 275 -22.75 20.10 14.75
C SER A 275 -24.27 19.88 14.81
N LYS A 276 -24.85 20.23 15.97
CA LYS A 276 -26.13 20.97 16.05
C LYS A 276 -26.46 21.37 17.50
N LYS A 277 -26.61 22.69 17.68
CA LYS A 277 -27.14 23.46 18.84
C LYS A 277 -26.15 23.52 20.03
N ILE A 278 -25.85 24.69 20.61
CA ILE A 278 -26.79 25.58 21.29
C ILE A 278 -26.27 27.05 21.32
N LYS A 279 -27.23 27.99 21.20
CA LYS A 279 -27.11 29.43 21.47
C LYS A 279 -26.88 29.73 22.96
N LYS A 280 -26.28 30.91 23.19
CA LYS A 280 -26.28 31.77 24.39
C LYS A 280 -25.15 31.59 25.41
N ASN A 281 -24.26 32.59 25.37
CA ASN A 281 -23.66 33.33 26.47
C ASN A 281 -23.79 32.74 27.88
N THR A 282 -22.66 32.28 28.41
CA THR A 282 -22.30 32.57 29.81
C THR A 282 -20.79 32.65 29.96
N THR A 283 -20.35 33.81 30.41
CA THR A 283 -18.97 34.15 30.78
C THR A 283 -18.54 33.35 32.00
N ILE A 284 -17.44 32.60 31.93
CA ILE A 284 -16.65 32.20 33.11
C ILE A 284 -15.16 32.30 32.76
N ARG A 285 -14.46 33.18 33.49
CA ARG A 285 -12.99 33.31 33.53
C ARG A 285 -12.40 32.35 34.59
N ILE A 286 -11.06 32.25 34.59
CA ILE A 286 -10.14 31.79 35.66
C ILE A 286 -9.88 30.26 35.58
N SER A 287 -8.66 29.70 35.57
CA SER A 287 -7.27 30.17 35.73
C SER A 287 -6.28 29.05 35.35
N ASP A 288 -5.06 29.43 35.01
CA ASP A 288 -3.86 28.57 35.02
C ASP A 288 -3.65 27.83 36.35
N LYS A 289 -3.32 26.53 36.25
CA LYS A 289 -2.27 25.79 37.01
C LYS A 289 -2.55 24.29 37.02
N LYS A 290 -1.78 23.54 36.22
CA LYS A 290 -1.12 22.26 36.55
C LYS A 290 -0.49 21.66 35.28
N LEU A 291 0.63 22.26 34.86
CA LEU A 291 1.71 21.48 34.27
C LEU A 291 2.43 20.72 35.41
N PHE A 292 3.09 19.62 35.06
CA PHE A 292 3.78 18.64 35.90
C PHE A 292 2.88 17.53 36.47
N ASN A 293 2.62 16.51 35.64
CA ASN A 293 2.63 15.06 35.97
C ASN A 293 1.99 14.19 34.88
N ASN A 294 2.51 14.23 33.64
CA ASN A 294 1.99 13.35 32.55
C ASN A 294 3.00 12.35 31.98
N ASN A 295 4.24 12.31 32.46
CA ASN A 295 5.24 11.37 31.94
C ASN A 295 5.11 9.92 32.44
N GLU A 296 4.22 9.63 33.41
CA GLU A 296 3.97 8.25 33.89
C GLU A 296 2.66 7.62 33.36
N LYS A 297 1.80 8.39 32.68
CA LYS A 297 0.51 7.87 32.16
C LYS A 297 0.55 7.38 30.70
N GLN A 298 1.64 7.61 29.97
CA GLN A 298 1.76 7.27 28.54
C GLN A 298 2.23 5.84 28.23
N GLN A 299 2.34 4.97 29.24
CA GLN A 299 2.62 3.54 29.05
C GLN A 299 1.38 2.65 28.99
N LYS A 300 0.17 3.19 29.16
CA LYS A 300 -1.07 2.39 29.18
C LYS A 300 -1.75 2.34 27.80
N ASN A 301 -1.75 1.13 27.25
CA ASN A 301 -2.62 0.56 26.21
C ASN A 301 -2.11 0.57 24.75
N LYS A 302 -0.99 -0.12 24.49
CA LYS A 302 -0.76 -0.72 23.16
C LYS A 302 -1.78 -1.84 22.95
N LEU A 303 -2.38 -1.93 21.75
CA LEU A 303 -3.25 -3.06 21.40
C LEU A 303 -2.45 -4.35 21.37
N LYS A 304 -3.00 -5.41 21.97
CA LYS A 304 -2.44 -6.75 21.95
C LYS A 304 -2.82 -7.45 20.66
N PHE A 305 -1.83 -7.71 19.82
CA PHE A 305 -1.97 -8.42 18.56
C PHE A 305 -1.43 -9.84 18.71
N LEU A 306 -2.25 -10.85 18.40
CA LEU A 306 -1.81 -12.24 18.35
C LEU A 306 -2.02 -12.80 16.94
N GLN A 307 -0.94 -13.24 16.32
CA GLN A 307 -1.00 -14.06 15.12
C GLN A 307 -0.79 -15.54 15.47
N VAL A 308 -1.66 -16.38 14.94
CA VAL A 308 -1.58 -17.84 15.05
C VAL A 308 -1.40 -18.43 13.66
N HIS A 309 -0.48 -19.38 13.54
CA HIS A 309 -0.18 -20.08 12.30
C HIS A 309 0.04 -21.58 12.54
N SER A 310 0.00 -22.36 11.45
CA SER A 310 0.29 -23.78 11.40
C SER A 310 1.36 -24.03 10.33
N PHE A 311 2.31 -24.91 10.62
CA PHE A 311 3.40 -25.26 9.72
C PHE A 311 3.26 -26.69 9.19
N TYR A 312 3.97 -27.04 8.12
CA TYR A 312 4.02 -28.42 7.67
C TYR A 312 4.74 -29.29 8.69
N LYS A 313 4.20 -30.49 8.93
CA LYS A 313 4.79 -31.47 9.85
C LYS A 313 6.24 -31.79 9.46
N ASP A 314 6.45 -32.13 8.19
CA ASP A 314 7.78 -32.47 7.65
C ASP A 314 8.80 -31.34 7.87
N TYR A 315 8.38 -30.07 7.75
CA TYR A 315 9.25 -28.92 8.03
C TYR A 315 9.64 -28.86 9.50
N LEU A 316 8.67 -28.98 10.42
CA LEU A 316 8.94 -28.94 11.85
C LEU A 316 9.88 -30.08 12.27
N GLU A 317 9.64 -31.29 11.79
CA GLU A 317 10.50 -32.45 12.06
C GLU A 317 11.93 -32.23 11.56
N GLN A 318 12.09 -31.75 10.32
CA GLN A 318 13.41 -31.43 9.76
C GLN A 318 14.10 -30.29 10.51
N PHE A 319 13.36 -29.24 10.90
CA PHE A 319 13.91 -28.10 11.62
C PHE A 319 14.51 -28.51 12.97
N TYR A 320 13.78 -29.27 13.79
CA TYR A 320 14.30 -29.74 15.08
C TYR A 320 15.33 -30.86 14.94
N HIS A 321 15.34 -31.61 13.84
CA HIS A 321 16.43 -32.53 13.53
C HIS A 321 17.74 -31.77 13.29
N ASN A 322 17.69 -30.66 12.53
CA ASN A 322 18.85 -29.82 12.25
C ASN A 322 19.31 -29.02 13.47
N PHE A 323 18.41 -28.69 14.39
CA PHE A 323 18.69 -27.91 15.60
C PHE A 323 18.27 -28.67 16.89
N PRO A 324 18.88 -29.82 17.21
CA PRO A 324 18.40 -30.73 18.25
C PRO A 324 18.46 -30.14 19.67
N LYS A 325 19.33 -29.14 19.90
CA LYS A 325 19.43 -28.43 21.19
C LYS A 325 18.31 -27.41 21.41
N LEU A 326 17.65 -26.96 20.34
CA LEU A 326 16.63 -25.90 20.40
C LEU A 326 15.39 -26.34 21.19
N LYS A 327 15.08 -27.63 21.22
CA LYS A 327 13.94 -28.18 21.98
C LYS A 327 14.01 -27.92 23.50
N PHE A 328 15.21 -27.64 24.02
CA PHE A 328 15.44 -27.32 25.43
C PHE A 328 15.50 -25.81 25.71
N SER A 329 15.43 -24.99 24.65
CA SER A 329 15.40 -23.53 24.78
C SER A 329 14.00 -23.05 25.14
N THR A 330 13.89 -21.82 25.63
CA THR A 330 12.59 -21.23 26.00
C THR A 330 11.61 -21.18 24.82
N PHE A 331 10.30 -21.15 25.06
CA PHE A 331 9.27 -21.00 24.02
C PHE A 331 9.60 -19.87 23.03
N ASN A 332 9.91 -18.68 23.55
CA ASN A 332 10.22 -17.50 22.72
C ASN A 332 11.47 -17.72 21.84
N SER A 333 12.55 -18.30 22.38
CA SER A 333 13.76 -18.61 21.61
C SER A 333 13.48 -19.59 20.46
N GLN A 334 12.61 -20.58 20.68
CA GLN A 334 12.19 -21.51 19.63
C GLN A 334 11.40 -20.79 18.53
N ILE A 335 10.44 -19.94 18.90
CA ILE A 335 9.64 -19.16 17.95
C ILE A 335 10.51 -18.19 17.15
N GLN A 336 11.45 -17.47 17.78
CA GLN A 336 12.35 -16.57 17.07
C GLN A 336 13.25 -17.30 16.08
N SER A 337 13.73 -18.49 16.43
CA SER A 337 14.53 -19.34 15.52
C SER A 337 13.71 -19.77 14.30
N LEU A 338 12.45 -20.16 14.50
CA LEU A 338 11.52 -20.54 13.41
C LEU A 338 11.17 -19.36 12.50
N ILE A 339 11.00 -18.16 13.06
CA ILE A 339 10.78 -16.94 12.27
C ILE A 339 12.02 -16.61 11.43
N SER A 340 13.21 -16.69 12.03
CA SER A 340 14.48 -16.38 11.36
C SER A 340 14.85 -17.36 10.26
N ASP A 341 14.35 -18.60 10.32
CA ASP A 341 14.50 -19.57 9.23
C ASP A 341 13.65 -19.20 8.00
N GLY A 342 12.62 -18.36 8.15
CA GLY A 342 11.88 -17.79 7.02
C GLY A 342 10.88 -18.73 6.35
N PHE A 343 10.67 -19.95 6.87
CA PHE A 343 9.60 -20.83 6.39
C PHE A 343 8.22 -20.19 6.61
N SER A 344 7.40 -20.17 5.56
CA SER A 344 6.12 -19.44 5.55
C SER A 344 6.26 -17.95 5.91
N GLY A 345 7.49 -17.40 5.85
CA GLY A 345 7.82 -16.06 6.33
C GLY A 345 7.00 -14.97 5.66
N ILE A 346 6.45 -15.26 4.48
CA ILE A 346 5.58 -14.36 3.73
C ILE A 346 4.17 -14.15 4.31
N HIS A 347 3.81 -14.95 5.31
CA HIS A 347 2.57 -14.79 6.08
C HIS A 347 2.82 -14.27 7.50
N ILE A 348 4.07 -14.18 7.96
CA ILE A 348 4.42 -13.85 9.33
C ILE A 348 4.53 -12.32 9.49
N ILE A 349 3.46 -11.71 10.00
CA ILE A 349 3.34 -10.25 10.12
C ILE A 349 3.59 -9.77 11.54
N ALA A 350 3.39 -10.62 12.55
CA ALA A 350 3.52 -10.27 13.96
C ALA A 350 4.82 -9.52 14.33
N PRO A 351 6.03 -9.92 13.88
CA PRO A 351 7.27 -9.20 14.20
C PRO A 351 7.29 -7.75 13.69
N TYR A 352 6.50 -7.44 12.65
CA TYR A 352 6.45 -6.12 12.04
C TYR A 352 5.40 -5.21 12.70
N MET A 353 4.43 -5.79 13.42
CA MET A 353 3.39 -5.03 14.12
C MET A 353 3.92 -4.28 15.34
N GLU A 354 5.00 -4.75 15.99
CA GLU A 354 5.61 -4.03 17.13
C GLU A 354 6.06 -2.61 16.75
N LYS A 355 6.62 -2.46 15.54
CA LYS A 355 7.03 -1.16 14.98
C LYS A 355 5.85 -0.25 14.66
N LEU A 356 4.63 -0.80 14.61
CA LEU A 356 3.38 -0.09 14.41
C LEU A 356 2.62 0.12 15.74
N ASN A 357 3.33 0.08 16.87
CA ASN A 357 2.81 0.36 18.21
C ASN A 357 1.84 -0.71 18.77
N TYR A 358 1.97 -1.97 18.34
CA TYR A 358 1.28 -3.11 18.95
C TYR A 358 2.16 -3.82 19.99
N ASN A 359 1.51 -4.47 20.96
CA ASN A 359 2.14 -5.53 21.74
C ASN A 359 1.85 -6.85 21.01
N SER A 360 2.85 -7.42 20.34
CA SER A 360 2.66 -8.45 19.32
C SER A 360 3.19 -9.80 19.77
N SER A 361 2.43 -10.86 19.52
CA SER A 361 2.82 -12.25 19.78
C SER A 361 2.59 -13.12 18.53
N PHE A 362 3.43 -14.14 18.36
CA PHE A 362 3.30 -15.12 17.29
C PHE A 362 3.31 -16.54 17.85
N ILE A 363 2.35 -17.36 17.41
CA ILE A 363 2.20 -18.75 17.85
C ILE A 363 2.16 -19.67 16.63
N ILE A 364 2.98 -20.72 16.67
CA ILE A 364 2.89 -21.86 15.75
C ILE A 364 2.15 -22.97 16.49
N ALA A 365 0.84 -23.08 16.26
CA ALA A 365 -0.06 -23.86 17.11
C ALA A 365 0.21 -25.36 17.06
N ASN A 366 0.63 -25.87 15.90
CA ASN A 366 0.89 -27.31 15.71
C ASN A 366 2.33 -27.73 16.01
N ASN A 367 3.19 -26.83 16.51
CA ASN A 367 4.55 -27.19 16.93
C ASN A 367 4.56 -27.72 18.36
N GLN A 368 4.36 -29.03 18.50
CA GLN A 368 4.28 -29.73 19.79
C GLN A 368 5.46 -29.43 20.72
N ILE A 369 6.68 -29.31 20.20
CA ILE A 369 7.89 -29.08 21.00
C ILE A 369 7.83 -27.70 21.67
N SER A 370 7.56 -26.65 20.89
CA SER A 370 7.42 -25.30 21.44
C SER A 370 6.21 -25.19 22.39
N GLN A 371 5.10 -25.86 22.06
CA GLN A 371 3.88 -25.84 22.86
C GLN A 371 4.07 -26.53 24.22
N GLN A 372 4.78 -27.67 24.25
CA GLN A 372 5.16 -28.33 25.49
C GLN A 372 6.07 -27.45 26.35
N GLN A 373 7.02 -26.74 25.73
CA GLN A 373 7.89 -25.81 26.45
C GLN A 373 7.09 -24.64 27.05
N TRP A 374 6.12 -24.09 26.34
CA TRP A 374 5.24 -23.04 26.87
C TRP A 374 4.43 -23.52 28.08
N LEU A 375 3.89 -24.75 28.04
CA LEU A 375 3.19 -25.34 29.18
C LEU A 375 4.10 -25.51 30.40
N ASN A 376 5.32 -26.00 30.18
CA ASN A 376 6.32 -26.15 31.25
C ASN A 376 6.65 -24.80 31.90
N GLU A 377 6.89 -23.76 31.09
CA GLU A 377 7.20 -22.40 31.57
C GLU A 377 6.07 -21.75 32.36
N ASN A 378 4.82 -22.17 32.11
CA ASN A 378 3.63 -21.67 32.80
C ASN A 378 3.11 -22.62 33.90
N ASN A 379 3.87 -23.65 34.25
CA ASN A 379 3.50 -24.67 35.26
C ASN A 379 2.14 -25.34 34.99
N LEU A 380 1.83 -25.59 33.71
CA LEU A 380 0.59 -26.24 33.27
C LEU A 380 0.85 -27.72 32.94
N PRO A 381 -0.17 -28.59 33.05
CA PRO A 381 -0.06 -29.99 32.64
C PRO A 381 0.40 -30.11 31.18
N GLY A 382 1.34 -31.01 30.93
CA GLY A 382 1.86 -31.28 29.59
C GLY A 382 0.82 -31.84 28.62
N ILE A 383 1.20 -31.95 27.35
CA ILE A 383 0.33 -32.47 26.29
C ILE A 383 0.10 -33.97 26.53
N ASN A 384 -1.17 -34.36 26.67
CA ASN A 384 -1.55 -35.77 26.69
C ASN A 384 -1.42 -36.34 25.27
N GLN A 385 -0.50 -37.29 25.07
CA GLN A 385 -0.25 -37.89 23.75
C GLN A 385 -1.44 -38.67 23.17
N GLY A 386 -2.41 -39.08 23.99
CA GLY A 386 -3.65 -39.71 23.53
C GLY A 386 -4.75 -38.73 23.14
N ASN A 387 -4.57 -37.42 23.36
CA ASN A 387 -5.57 -36.40 23.04
C ASN A 387 -5.40 -35.88 21.61
N MET A 388 -6.34 -36.21 20.72
CA MET A 388 -6.31 -35.75 19.33
C MET A 388 -6.57 -34.23 19.16
N ASN A 389 -7.10 -33.56 20.18
CA ASN A 389 -7.46 -32.14 20.16
C ASN A 389 -6.47 -31.22 20.90
N TRP A 390 -5.28 -31.74 21.27
CA TRP A 390 -4.31 -30.99 22.06
C TRP A 390 -3.94 -29.62 21.46
N ILE A 391 -3.91 -29.49 20.13
CA ILE A 391 -3.59 -28.21 19.45
C ILE A 391 -4.57 -27.12 19.89
N ASN A 392 -5.87 -27.43 19.86
CA ASN A 392 -6.91 -26.49 20.24
C ASN A 392 -6.88 -26.20 21.75
N ASP A 393 -6.66 -27.23 22.57
CA ASP A 393 -6.62 -27.07 24.03
C ASP A 393 -5.48 -26.17 24.49
N VAL A 394 -4.27 -26.35 23.93
CA VAL A 394 -3.11 -25.53 24.29
C VAL A 394 -3.25 -24.12 23.72
N LEU A 395 -3.65 -23.98 22.45
CA LEU A 395 -3.85 -22.67 21.84
C LEU A 395 -4.92 -21.86 22.58
N LYS A 396 -6.02 -22.48 23.00
CA LYS A 396 -7.05 -21.83 23.81
C LYS A 396 -6.46 -21.25 25.10
N LYS A 397 -5.65 -22.04 25.84
CA LYS A 397 -4.95 -21.56 27.05
C LYS A 397 -4.04 -20.37 26.74
N GLN A 398 -3.30 -20.40 25.63
CA GLN A 398 -2.44 -19.29 25.20
C GLN A 398 -3.24 -18.02 24.88
N ILE A 399 -4.34 -18.14 24.15
CA ILE A 399 -5.21 -17.01 23.82
C ILE A 399 -5.83 -16.42 25.10
N GLU A 400 -6.28 -17.26 26.02
CA GLU A 400 -6.88 -16.84 27.30
C GLU A 400 -5.85 -16.23 28.26
N PHE A 401 -4.59 -16.65 28.19
CA PHE A 401 -3.48 -16.05 28.91
C PHE A 401 -3.08 -14.69 28.34
N ILE A 402 -2.96 -14.58 27.01
CA ILE A 402 -2.53 -13.35 26.32
C ILE A 402 -3.65 -12.30 26.36
N GLN A 403 -4.90 -12.73 26.20
CA GLN A 403 -6.09 -11.90 26.04
C GLN A 403 -5.90 -10.86 24.92
N PRO A 404 -5.71 -11.29 23.66
CA PRO A 404 -5.43 -10.37 22.56
C PRO A 404 -6.66 -9.53 22.21
N ASP A 405 -6.42 -8.27 21.86
CA ASP A 405 -7.44 -7.39 21.28
C ASP A 405 -7.73 -7.81 19.83
N ILE A 406 -6.70 -8.25 19.11
CA ILE A 406 -6.79 -8.70 17.72
C ILE A 406 -6.22 -10.11 17.61
N LEU A 407 -7.03 -11.03 17.10
CA LEU A 407 -6.64 -12.41 16.82
C LEU A 407 -6.59 -12.63 15.30
N TYR A 408 -5.40 -12.93 14.78
CA TYR A 408 -5.17 -13.21 13.37
C TYR A 408 -4.86 -14.69 13.14
N LEU A 409 -5.80 -15.41 12.52
CA LEU A 409 -5.73 -16.85 12.25
C LEU A 409 -5.39 -17.08 10.77
N THR A 410 -4.17 -17.53 10.50
CA THR A 410 -3.72 -17.83 9.13
C THR A 410 -4.06 -19.26 8.68
N ASP A 411 -4.67 -20.04 9.56
CA ASP A 411 -5.29 -21.33 9.25
C ASP A 411 -6.74 -21.36 9.76
N PRO A 412 -7.67 -20.62 9.11
CA PRO A 412 -9.07 -20.54 9.53
C PRO A 412 -9.85 -21.83 9.21
N ILE A 413 -9.17 -22.90 8.75
CA ILE A 413 -9.76 -24.23 8.61
C ILE A 413 -9.57 -25.03 9.90
N LEU A 414 -8.35 -25.01 10.45
CA LEU A 414 -8.06 -25.65 11.73
C LEU A 414 -8.69 -24.88 12.90
N PHE A 415 -8.72 -23.56 12.79
CA PHE A 415 -9.27 -22.65 13.81
C PHE A 415 -10.50 -21.93 13.26
N ASP A 416 -11.59 -22.68 13.09
CA ASP A 416 -12.86 -22.19 12.57
C ASP A 416 -13.71 -21.47 13.65
N SER A 417 -14.96 -21.14 13.30
CA SER A 417 -15.89 -20.51 14.24
C SER A 417 -16.25 -21.38 15.45
N ASN A 418 -16.21 -22.72 15.34
CA ASN A 418 -16.43 -23.59 16.49
C ASN A 418 -15.30 -23.45 17.51
N PHE A 419 -14.05 -23.41 17.04
CA PHE A 419 -12.90 -23.13 17.89
C PHE A 419 -13.03 -21.74 18.55
N ILE A 420 -13.35 -20.70 17.78
CA ILE A 420 -13.51 -19.33 18.29
C ILE A 420 -14.61 -19.26 19.36
N ARG A 421 -15.75 -19.93 19.15
CA ARG A 421 -16.86 -19.98 20.13
C ARG A 421 -16.42 -20.62 21.45
N SER A 422 -15.50 -21.58 21.42
CA SER A 422 -14.97 -22.23 22.62
C SER A 422 -14.11 -21.33 23.51
N LEU A 423 -13.60 -20.21 23.01
CA LEU A 423 -12.76 -19.27 23.77
C LEU A 423 -13.58 -18.51 24.81
N THR A 424 -13.09 -18.41 26.04
CA THR A 424 -13.71 -17.59 27.09
C THR A 424 -13.43 -16.09 26.88
N TRP A 425 -12.19 -15.75 26.51
CA TRP A 425 -11.84 -14.41 26.05
C TRP A 425 -12.26 -14.21 24.60
N LYS A 426 -13.02 -13.15 24.31
CA LYS A 426 -13.43 -12.79 22.95
C LYS A 426 -12.61 -11.59 22.46
N PRO A 427 -11.68 -11.79 21.50
CA PRO A 427 -10.95 -10.69 20.90
C PRO A 427 -11.89 -9.65 20.28
N SER A 428 -11.49 -8.38 20.35
CA SER A 428 -12.23 -7.28 19.74
C SER A 428 -12.26 -7.38 18.22
N LEU A 429 -11.26 -8.00 17.60
CA LEU A 429 -11.22 -8.23 16.16
C LEU A 429 -10.65 -9.61 15.83
N ILE A 430 -11.36 -10.38 15.01
CA ILE A 430 -10.93 -11.71 14.55
C ILE A 430 -10.76 -11.70 13.04
N ILE A 431 -9.54 -11.93 12.59
CA ILE A 431 -9.14 -11.88 11.19
C ILE A 431 -8.68 -13.27 10.76
N GLY A 432 -9.15 -13.75 9.62
CA GLY A 432 -8.65 -14.96 8.98
C GLY A 432 -7.89 -14.63 7.69
N TRP A 433 -6.99 -15.51 7.25
CA TRP A 433 -6.41 -15.42 5.90
C TRP A 433 -6.52 -16.76 5.17
N ARG A 434 -6.88 -16.74 3.89
CA ARG A 434 -6.93 -17.96 3.07
C ARG A 434 -6.66 -17.71 1.59
N ALA A 435 -5.84 -18.57 0.99
CA ALA A 435 -5.66 -18.69 -0.47
C ALA A 435 -5.48 -20.16 -0.90
N ALA A 436 -6.16 -21.09 -0.22
CA ALA A 436 -6.04 -22.52 -0.45
C ALA A 436 -7.41 -23.22 -0.35
N LYS A 437 -7.46 -24.54 -0.63
CA LYS A 437 -8.69 -25.36 -0.63
C LYS A 437 -9.51 -25.16 0.65
N ILE A 438 -10.84 -25.17 0.52
CA ILE A 438 -11.75 -24.98 1.65
C ILE A 438 -12.62 -26.24 1.78
N PRO A 439 -12.72 -26.88 2.96
CA PRO A 439 -13.68 -27.94 3.21
C PRO A 439 -15.10 -27.41 3.20
N GLU A 440 -16.06 -28.22 2.76
CA GLU A 440 -17.46 -27.79 2.59
C GLU A 440 -18.16 -27.48 3.92
N THR A 441 -17.72 -28.11 5.01
CA THR A 441 -18.33 -28.02 6.34
C THR A 441 -17.83 -26.84 7.16
N ILE A 442 -17.04 -25.95 6.57
CA ILE A 442 -16.39 -24.88 7.32
C ILE A 442 -17.40 -23.80 7.74
N ASP A 443 -17.26 -23.32 8.97
CA ASP A 443 -18.03 -22.19 9.49
C ASP A 443 -17.10 -21.00 9.78
N TRP A 444 -17.35 -19.87 9.12
CA TRP A 444 -16.62 -18.61 9.31
C TRP A 444 -17.48 -17.48 9.91
N SER A 445 -18.65 -17.81 10.48
CA SER A 445 -19.58 -16.85 11.10
C SER A 445 -18.99 -15.97 12.21
N GLU A 446 -17.95 -16.43 12.92
CA GLU A 446 -17.29 -15.64 13.98
C GLU A 446 -16.17 -14.73 13.46
N PHE A 447 -15.79 -14.85 12.19
CA PHE A 447 -14.75 -14.00 11.61
C PHE A 447 -15.31 -12.63 11.24
N ASP A 448 -14.66 -11.58 11.72
CA ASP A 448 -14.98 -10.21 11.31
C ASP A 448 -14.52 -9.96 9.88
N ILE A 449 -13.38 -10.55 9.50
CA ILE A 449 -12.77 -10.38 8.18
C ILE A 449 -12.08 -11.68 7.77
N ILE A 450 -12.29 -12.11 6.53
CA ILE A 450 -11.41 -13.07 5.84
C ILE A 450 -10.61 -12.35 4.76
N LEU A 451 -9.29 -12.44 4.86
CA LEU A 451 -8.33 -11.88 3.91
C LEU A 451 -7.99 -12.89 2.81
N SER A 452 -7.98 -12.45 1.56
CA SER A 452 -7.50 -13.26 0.44
C SER A 452 -7.12 -12.43 -0.77
N SER A 453 -6.07 -12.82 -1.49
CA SER A 453 -5.76 -12.20 -2.78
C SER A 453 -6.75 -12.65 -3.88
N LEU A 454 -7.46 -13.77 -3.70
CA LEU A 454 -8.37 -14.33 -4.71
C LEU A 454 -9.80 -13.81 -4.55
N SER A 455 -10.35 -13.18 -5.59
CA SER A 455 -11.70 -12.60 -5.59
C SER A 455 -12.77 -13.64 -5.31
N LYS A 456 -12.72 -14.78 -6.00
CA LYS A 456 -13.73 -15.84 -5.82
C LYS A 456 -13.71 -16.43 -4.42
N LEU A 457 -12.53 -16.53 -3.79
CA LEU A 457 -12.43 -16.96 -2.41
C LEU A 457 -13.05 -15.95 -1.44
N ARG A 458 -12.85 -14.65 -1.68
CA ARG A 458 -13.48 -13.60 -0.86
C ARG A 458 -15.00 -13.62 -0.93
N GLU A 459 -15.58 -13.91 -2.09
CA GLU A 459 -17.03 -14.13 -2.23
C GLU A 459 -17.50 -15.36 -1.44
N VAL A 460 -16.78 -16.48 -1.59
CA VAL A 460 -17.08 -17.72 -0.87
C VAL A 460 -16.99 -17.52 0.63
N ALA A 461 -16.03 -16.73 1.12
CA ALA A 461 -15.90 -16.43 2.54
C ALA A 461 -17.17 -15.80 3.15
N LEU A 462 -17.81 -14.88 2.43
CA LEU A 462 -19.07 -14.25 2.86
C LEU A 462 -20.21 -15.28 2.92
N ASN A 463 -20.28 -16.18 1.94
CA ASN A 463 -21.29 -17.25 1.90
C ASN A 463 -21.09 -18.27 3.05
N LEU A 464 -19.86 -18.43 3.54
CA LEU A 464 -19.51 -19.28 4.68
C LEU A 464 -19.69 -18.57 6.04
N GLY A 465 -20.24 -17.35 6.03
CA GLY A 465 -20.64 -16.62 7.24
C GLY A 465 -19.72 -15.48 7.66
N ALA A 466 -18.55 -15.30 7.04
CA ALA A 466 -17.65 -14.20 7.40
C ALA A 466 -18.35 -12.84 7.26
N ARG A 467 -18.22 -11.97 8.26
CA ARG A 467 -18.89 -10.65 8.26
C ARG A 467 -18.37 -9.73 7.17
N SER A 468 -17.14 -9.94 6.72
CA SER A 468 -16.51 -9.23 5.62
C SER A 468 -15.37 -10.04 5.01
N SER A 469 -14.96 -9.63 3.82
CA SER A 469 -13.75 -10.14 3.18
C SER A 469 -12.98 -9.00 2.51
N GLU A 470 -11.65 -9.06 2.53
CA GLU A 470 -10.78 -8.01 2.03
C GLU A 470 -9.66 -8.58 1.18
N HIS A 471 -9.29 -7.81 0.16
CA HIS A 471 -8.12 -8.14 -0.64
C HIS A 471 -6.85 -7.87 0.17
N PHE A 472 -5.95 -8.84 0.24
CA PHE A 472 -4.68 -8.70 0.95
C PHE A 472 -3.62 -9.59 0.32
N PHE A 473 -2.43 -9.05 0.13
CA PHE A 473 -1.28 -9.79 -0.39
C PHE A 473 -0.39 -10.32 0.75
N PRO A 474 0.25 -11.48 0.56
CA PRO A 474 1.43 -11.87 1.33
C PRO A 474 2.57 -10.84 1.16
N GLY A 475 3.59 -10.91 2.02
CA GLY A 475 4.74 -10.00 1.96
C GLY A 475 6.08 -10.70 1.91
N PHE A 476 7.09 -10.13 1.27
CA PHE A 476 8.44 -10.66 1.27
C PHE A 476 9.21 -10.18 2.52
N PRO A 477 9.73 -11.09 3.38
CA PRO A 477 10.53 -10.72 4.53
C PRO A 477 11.96 -10.33 4.12
N THR A 478 12.25 -9.03 4.12
CA THR A 478 13.49 -8.48 3.55
C THR A 478 14.78 -8.91 4.24
N HIS A 479 14.72 -9.38 5.50
CA HIS A 479 15.89 -9.91 6.22
C HIS A 479 16.48 -11.16 5.55
N ILE A 480 15.69 -11.88 4.74
CA ILE A 480 16.16 -13.06 3.99
C ILE A 480 17.26 -12.71 2.99
N LEU A 481 17.27 -11.48 2.46
CA LEU A 481 18.28 -11.04 1.48
C LEU A 481 19.71 -11.21 1.99
N GLN A 482 19.94 -11.00 3.29
CA GLN A 482 21.26 -11.16 3.90
C GLN A 482 21.76 -12.60 3.86
N ASN A 483 20.84 -13.57 3.89
CA ASN A 483 21.12 -15.01 3.91
C ASN A 483 21.28 -15.63 2.51
N ILE A 484 21.06 -14.85 1.44
CA ILE A 484 21.14 -15.33 0.06
C ILE A 484 22.11 -14.51 -0.82
N LYS A 485 22.75 -13.48 -0.25
CA LYS A 485 23.65 -12.57 -0.98
C LYS A 485 24.85 -13.28 -1.62
N ASP A 486 25.30 -14.38 -1.03
CA ASP A 486 26.49 -15.16 -1.38
C ASP A 486 26.17 -16.33 -2.32
N VAL A 487 24.91 -16.52 -2.70
CA VAL A 487 24.48 -17.69 -3.47
C VAL A 487 24.90 -17.54 -4.94
N PRO A 488 25.75 -18.44 -5.47
CA PRO A 488 26.07 -18.44 -6.89
C PRO A 488 24.92 -19.05 -7.71
N ILE A 489 24.81 -18.63 -8.98
CA ILE A 489 23.95 -19.29 -9.96
C ILE A 489 24.55 -20.66 -10.28
N LYS A 490 23.74 -21.71 -10.18
CA LYS A 490 24.10 -23.13 -10.40
C LYS A 490 23.26 -23.80 -11.48
N PHE A 491 22.00 -23.37 -11.63
CA PHE A 491 21.04 -24.02 -12.51
C PHE A 491 20.39 -23.02 -13.47
N ASP A 492 19.93 -23.50 -14.62
CA ASP A 492 19.22 -22.67 -15.59
C ASP A 492 17.76 -22.47 -15.19
N VAL A 493 17.06 -23.56 -14.82
CA VAL A 493 15.65 -23.53 -14.40
C VAL A 493 15.47 -24.15 -13.02
N GLY A 494 14.83 -23.43 -12.10
CA GLY A 494 14.56 -23.86 -10.74
C GLY A 494 13.06 -23.92 -10.43
N PHE A 495 12.63 -24.92 -9.67
CA PHE A 495 11.28 -25.01 -9.10
C PHE A 495 11.34 -25.58 -7.68
N ILE A 496 10.52 -25.07 -6.77
CA ILE A 496 10.36 -25.66 -5.43
C ILE A 496 8.87 -25.69 -5.10
N GLY A 497 8.37 -26.84 -4.66
CA GLY A 497 6.97 -26.97 -4.31
C GLY A 497 6.53 -28.42 -4.16
N ARG A 498 5.24 -28.62 -3.91
CA ARG A 498 4.69 -29.94 -3.59
C ARG A 498 4.25 -30.70 -4.86
N TRP A 499 4.75 -31.89 -5.10
CA TRP A 499 4.15 -32.81 -6.07
C TRP A 499 2.85 -33.39 -5.50
N SER A 500 1.72 -33.15 -6.15
CA SER A 500 0.42 -33.72 -5.76
C SER A 500 -0.42 -34.06 -6.97
N LEU A 501 -0.87 -35.31 -7.02
CA LEU A 501 -1.72 -35.83 -8.11
C LEU A 501 -3.08 -35.13 -8.16
N ASN A 502 -3.60 -34.69 -7.01
CA ASN A 502 -4.95 -34.13 -6.90
C ASN A 502 -4.98 -32.59 -6.93
N GLN A 503 -3.90 -31.93 -6.53
CA GLN A 503 -3.85 -30.46 -6.47
C GLN A 503 -3.00 -29.86 -7.59
N HIS A 504 -2.03 -30.60 -8.12
CA HIS A 504 -1.04 -30.04 -9.04
C HIS A 504 -0.93 -30.77 -10.38
N PRO A 505 -1.99 -31.34 -10.98
CA PRO A 505 -1.86 -32.10 -12.24
C PRO A 505 -1.30 -31.24 -13.37
N ARG A 506 -1.77 -29.98 -13.52
CA ARG A 506 -1.27 -29.02 -14.51
C ARG A 506 0.22 -28.74 -14.31
N ARG A 507 0.61 -28.39 -13.09
CA ARG A 507 2.00 -28.10 -12.74
C ARG A 507 2.92 -29.31 -12.93
N ASN A 508 2.47 -30.49 -12.51
CA ASN A 508 3.22 -31.73 -12.67
C ASN A 508 3.48 -32.03 -14.15
N HIS A 509 2.48 -31.83 -15.00
CA HIS A 509 2.61 -31.92 -16.45
C HIS A 509 3.64 -30.92 -16.99
N LEU A 510 3.58 -29.65 -16.59
CA LEU A 510 4.53 -28.63 -17.01
C LEU A 510 5.98 -28.94 -16.56
N LEU A 511 6.17 -29.40 -15.33
CA LEU A 511 7.49 -29.84 -14.84
C LEU A 511 8.03 -31.03 -15.65
N ASN A 512 7.16 -31.98 -16.01
CA ASN A 512 7.55 -33.09 -16.89
C ASN A 512 7.94 -32.58 -18.29
N HIS A 513 7.20 -31.61 -18.84
CA HIS A 513 7.55 -30.96 -20.10
C HIS A 513 8.91 -30.25 -20.04
N ILE A 514 9.21 -29.53 -18.97
CA ILE A 514 10.53 -28.91 -18.75
C ILE A 514 11.61 -29.99 -18.66
N ALA A 515 11.39 -31.03 -17.85
CA ALA A 515 12.35 -32.12 -17.65
C ALA A 515 12.72 -32.85 -18.94
N ILE A 516 11.72 -33.15 -19.77
CA ILE A 516 11.89 -33.80 -21.07
C ILE A 516 12.73 -32.92 -22.01
N ASN A 517 12.44 -31.61 -22.03
CA ASN A 517 13.07 -30.69 -22.98
C ASN A 517 14.47 -30.25 -22.55
N ALA A 518 14.78 -30.27 -21.25
CA ALA A 518 16.09 -29.90 -20.70
C ALA A 518 17.29 -30.52 -21.43
N SER A 519 17.17 -31.78 -21.88
CA SER A 519 18.23 -32.47 -22.65
C SER A 519 17.93 -32.64 -24.14
N ARG A 520 16.76 -32.23 -24.63
CA ARG A 520 16.31 -32.45 -26.02
C ARG A 520 16.42 -31.21 -26.89
N VAL A 521 16.38 -30.02 -26.30
CA VAL A 521 16.56 -28.77 -27.04
C VAL A 521 18.03 -28.43 -27.18
N SER A 522 18.37 -27.58 -28.16
CA SER A 522 19.71 -27.06 -28.37
C SER A 522 19.72 -25.53 -28.21
N PRO A 523 20.56 -24.95 -27.35
CA PRO A 523 21.42 -25.65 -26.38
C PRO A 523 20.60 -26.31 -25.24
N PRO A 524 21.07 -27.43 -24.66
CA PRO A 524 20.43 -28.03 -23.49
C PRO A 524 20.57 -27.12 -22.27
N PHE A 525 19.72 -27.32 -21.26
CA PHE A 525 19.73 -26.53 -20.04
C PHE A 525 19.57 -27.41 -18.79
N SER A 526 20.10 -26.92 -17.66
CA SER A 526 20.07 -27.61 -16.37
C SER A 526 18.82 -27.27 -15.55
N CYS A 527 18.32 -28.24 -14.77
CA CYS A 527 17.15 -28.07 -13.92
C CYS A 527 17.46 -28.42 -12.46
N ALA A 528 16.81 -27.72 -11.53
CA ALA A 528 16.74 -28.08 -10.12
C ALA A 528 15.30 -28.01 -9.61
N PHE A 529 14.71 -29.18 -9.40
CA PHE A 529 13.37 -29.31 -8.82
C PHE A 529 13.50 -29.76 -7.36
N ASN A 530 13.00 -28.98 -6.42
CA ASN A 530 12.96 -29.36 -5.01
C ASN A 530 11.52 -29.72 -4.64
N LEU A 531 11.20 -31.01 -4.70
CA LEU A 531 9.84 -31.51 -4.60
C LEU A 531 9.54 -32.17 -3.24
N SER A 532 8.39 -31.84 -2.67
CA SER A 532 7.79 -32.51 -1.50
C SER A 532 6.48 -33.21 -1.87
N GLY A 533 5.86 -33.96 -0.96
CA GLY A 533 4.56 -34.61 -1.20
C GLY A 533 4.67 -36.02 -1.79
N HIS A 534 3.93 -36.30 -2.87
CA HIS A 534 3.83 -37.66 -3.45
C HIS A 534 5.02 -37.98 -4.36
N ILE A 535 6.24 -37.89 -3.83
CA ILE A 535 7.48 -38.00 -4.62
C ILE A 535 7.74 -39.40 -5.19
N ASP A 536 7.09 -40.44 -4.65
CA ASP A 536 7.15 -41.80 -5.21
C ASP A 536 6.44 -41.91 -6.58
N TYR A 537 5.64 -40.90 -6.94
CA TYR A 537 4.88 -40.83 -8.19
C TYR A 537 5.48 -39.82 -9.18
N LEU A 538 6.77 -39.50 -9.05
CA LEU A 538 7.48 -38.72 -10.05
C LEU A 538 7.70 -39.54 -11.32
N THR A 539 7.62 -38.89 -12.48
CA THR A 539 8.07 -39.51 -13.73
C THR A 539 9.60 -39.67 -13.70
N PRO A 540 10.17 -40.64 -14.43
CA PRO A 540 11.63 -40.81 -14.50
C PRO A 540 12.37 -39.54 -14.93
N GLU A 541 11.76 -38.75 -15.81
CA GLU A 541 12.31 -37.49 -16.30
C GLU A 541 12.37 -36.43 -15.20
N VAL A 542 11.30 -36.25 -14.42
CA VAL A 542 11.29 -35.29 -13.31
C VAL A 542 12.17 -35.77 -12.16
N ALA A 543 12.18 -37.07 -11.86
CA ALA A 543 12.98 -37.66 -10.79
C ALA A 543 14.48 -37.39 -10.97
N ARG A 544 14.99 -37.37 -12.21
CA ARG A 544 16.38 -37.05 -12.53
C ARG A 544 16.82 -35.67 -12.04
N TYR A 545 15.91 -34.70 -12.01
CA TYR A 545 16.18 -33.32 -11.61
C TYR A 545 15.65 -33.00 -10.21
N ASN A 546 15.16 -34.00 -9.46
CA ASN A 546 14.63 -33.80 -8.11
C ASN A 546 15.76 -33.82 -7.06
N PHE A 547 15.91 -32.73 -6.33
CA PHE A 547 16.88 -32.55 -5.24
C PHE A 547 16.25 -32.69 -3.85
N GLY A 548 15.00 -33.16 -3.78
CA GLY A 548 14.27 -33.34 -2.53
C GLY A 548 13.72 -32.02 -1.94
N PRO A 549 12.97 -32.11 -0.85
CA PRO A 549 12.27 -30.98 -0.27
C PRO A 549 13.24 -29.99 0.38
N LEU A 550 13.00 -28.70 0.16
CA LEU A 550 13.67 -27.60 0.86
C LEU A 550 12.63 -26.67 1.45
N PHE A 551 12.93 -26.17 2.64
CA PHE A 551 12.12 -25.22 3.39
C PHE A 551 13.01 -24.09 3.92
N GLY A 552 12.41 -22.99 4.36
CA GLY A 552 13.16 -21.90 5.02
C GLY A 552 14.26 -21.28 4.16
N ILE A 553 15.36 -20.85 4.81
CA ILE A 553 16.53 -20.27 4.14
C ILE A 553 17.06 -21.18 3.01
N PRO A 554 17.21 -22.51 3.17
CA PRO A 554 17.58 -23.40 2.06
C PRO A 554 16.70 -23.26 0.81
N MET A 555 15.39 -23.07 0.98
CA MET A 555 14.48 -22.83 -0.15
C MET A 555 14.82 -21.52 -0.88
N TYR A 556 14.99 -20.42 -0.16
CA TYR A 556 15.34 -19.12 -0.77
C TYR A 556 16.74 -19.16 -1.43
N ARG A 557 17.68 -19.92 -0.86
CA ARG A 557 18.99 -20.16 -1.48
C ARG A 557 18.85 -20.95 -2.79
N SER A 558 18.00 -21.98 -2.83
CA SER A 558 17.74 -22.73 -4.07
C SER A 558 17.10 -21.82 -5.14
N LEU A 559 16.10 -21.01 -4.77
CA LEU A 559 15.51 -20.00 -5.65
C LEU A 559 16.54 -19.05 -6.24
N ARG A 560 17.46 -18.54 -5.41
CA ARG A 560 18.52 -17.62 -5.86
C ARG A 560 19.56 -18.30 -6.75
N SER A 561 19.71 -19.62 -6.65
CA SER A 561 20.69 -20.37 -7.43
C SER A 561 20.26 -20.71 -8.87
N ALA A 562 19.02 -20.39 -9.25
CA ALA A 562 18.52 -20.61 -10.62
C ALA A 562 18.53 -19.30 -11.43
N LYS A 563 18.80 -19.39 -12.73
CA LYS A 563 18.62 -18.23 -13.65
C LYS A 563 17.14 -17.90 -13.82
N ILE A 564 16.28 -18.91 -13.94
CA ILE A 564 14.83 -18.79 -14.11
C ILE A 564 14.13 -19.55 -12.98
N ALA A 565 13.32 -18.86 -12.18
CA ALA A 565 12.37 -19.48 -11.28
C ALA A 565 11.07 -19.75 -12.04
N PHE A 566 10.74 -21.02 -12.23
CA PHE A 566 9.47 -21.43 -12.80
C PHE A 566 8.35 -21.35 -11.76
N ASP A 567 7.19 -20.84 -12.15
CA ASP A 567 5.97 -20.91 -11.35
C ASP A 567 4.75 -21.37 -12.14
N SER A 568 3.91 -22.17 -11.50
CA SER A 568 2.57 -22.52 -11.97
C SER A 568 1.67 -22.80 -10.77
N ARG A 569 0.42 -22.35 -10.89
CA ARG A 569 -0.58 -22.43 -9.84
C ARG A 569 -1.11 -23.86 -9.66
N GLY A 570 -1.46 -24.21 -8.43
CA GLY A 570 -2.25 -25.41 -8.12
C GLY A 570 -3.76 -25.22 -8.26
N SER A 571 -4.47 -26.32 -8.50
CA SER A 571 -5.93 -26.36 -8.50
C SER A 571 -6.49 -26.05 -7.11
N LEU A 572 -7.22 -24.93 -7.01
CA LEU A 572 -7.91 -24.50 -5.80
C LEU A 572 -9.40 -24.74 -5.97
N GLN A 573 -9.90 -25.78 -5.29
CA GLN A 573 -11.28 -26.23 -5.43
C GLN A 573 -11.95 -26.33 -4.07
N MET A 574 -13.25 -26.06 -4.06
CA MET A 574 -14.21 -26.40 -3.02
C MET A 574 -15.29 -27.26 -3.67
N ARG A 575 -15.84 -28.24 -2.96
CA ARG A 575 -16.97 -29.01 -3.46
C ARG A 575 -18.26 -28.44 -2.82
N ASN A 576 -19.39 -28.50 -3.51
CA ASN A 576 -20.67 -27.99 -3.01
C ASN A 576 -21.57 -29.14 -2.55
N VAL A 577 -22.05 -29.09 -1.31
CA VAL A 577 -22.84 -30.16 -0.69
C VAL A 577 -24.18 -30.41 -1.40
N LEU A 578 -24.85 -29.35 -1.87
CA LEU A 578 -26.23 -29.43 -2.38
C LEU A 578 -26.31 -30.01 -3.79
N ASN A 579 -25.26 -29.83 -4.60
CA ASN A 579 -25.27 -30.25 -6.01
C ASN A 579 -24.02 -31.04 -6.43
N GLN A 580 -23.13 -31.34 -5.48
CA GLN A 580 -21.86 -32.05 -5.67
C GLN A 580 -20.90 -31.44 -6.70
N LYS A 581 -21.14 -30.21 -7.18
CA LYS A 581 -20.29 -29.54 -8.17
C LYS A 581 -19.02 -29.00 -7.52
N GLN A 582 -17.91 -29.09 -8.26
CA GLN A 582 -16.66 -28.43 -7.89
C GLN A 582 -16.72 -26.94 -8.24
N ILE A 583 -16.37 -26.10 -7.27
CA ILE A 583 -16.21 -24.66 -7.39
C ILE A 583 -14.72 -24.36 -7.47
N ASN A 584 -14.27 -23.75 -8.57
CA ASN A 584 -12.92 -23.23 -8.69
C ASN A 584 -12.79 -21.94 -7.87
N LEU A 585 -12.10 -22.02 -6.73
CA LEU A 585 -11.94 -20.91 -5.76
C LEU A 585 -11.03 -19.79 -6.25
N ALA A 586 -10.34 -19.99 -7.37
CA ALA A 586 -9.39 -19.03 -7.92
C ALA A 586 -9.77 -18.54 -9.31
N GLY A 587 -10.82 -19.07 -9.95
CA GLY A 587 -11.23 -18.64 -11.29
C GLY A 587 -10.04 -18.60 -12.26
N ASN A 588 -9.87 -17.45 -12.95
CA ASN A 588 -8.72 -17.13 -13.81
C ASN A 588 -7.64 -16.28 -13.11
N GLU A 589 -7.57 -16.35 -11.78
CA GLU A 589 -6.63 -15.62 -10.95
C GLU A 589 -5.56 -16.54 -10.35
N THR A 590 -4.41 -15.96 -10.01
CA THR A 590 -3.37 -16.61 -9.21
C THR A 590 -3.01 -15.79 -7.99
N ALA A 591 -2.71 -16.47 -6.90
CA ALA A 591 -2.18 -15.89 -5.69
C ALA A 591 -1.05 -16.78 -5.18
N ASN A 592 -0.21 -17.29 -6.08
CA ASN A 592 0.84 -18.20 -5.68
C ASN A 592 1.95 -17.43 -4.94
N MET A 593 2.35 -17.97 -3.80
CA MET A 593 3.37 -17.41 -2.92
C MET A 593 4.71 -17.25 -3.61
N ARG A 594 5.03 -18.20 -4.48
CA ARG A 594 6.26 -18.28 -5.24
C ARG A 594 6.55 -17.04 -6.09
N ILE A 595 5.50 -16.34 -6.53
CA ILE A 595 5.63 -15.09 -7.27
C ILE A 595 6.41 -14.06 -6.44
N PHE A 596 6.07 -13.91 -5.15
CA PHE A 596 6.72 -12.96 -4.25
C PHE A 596 8.07 -13.46 -3.73
N GLU A 597 8.20 -14.76 -3.49
CA GLU A 597 9.46 -15.36 -3.04
C GLU A 597 10.55 -15.24 -4.11
N ALA A 598 10.24 -15.59 -5.37
CA ALA A 598 11.21 -15.55 -6.46
C ALA A 598 11.63 -14.11 -6.81
N THR A 599 10.63 -13.22 -6.99
CA THR A 599 10.91 -11.80 -7.27
C THR A 599 11.63 -11.13 -6.11
N GLY A 600 11.25 -11.41 -4.86
CA GLY A 600 11.93 -10.88 -3.67
C GLY A 600 13.39 -11.32 -3.58
N CYS A 601 13.70 -12.57 -3.96
CA CYS A 601 15.07 -13.06 -4.09
C CYS A 601 15.85 -12.44 -5.27
N GLY A 602 15.20 -11.69 -6.16
CA GLY A 602 15.79 -11.15 -7.37
C GLY A 602 16.10 -12.21 -8.42
N THR A 603 15.35 -13.31 -8.41
CA THR A 603 15.41 -14.33 -9.46
C THR A 603 14.40 -13.99 -10.55
N PHE A 604 14.78 -14.12 -11.82
CA PHE A 604 13.86 -13.93 -12.94
C PHE A 604 12.70 -14.92 -12.83
N LEU A 605 11.46 -14.41 -12.78
CA LEU A 605 10.26 -15.21 -12.65
C LEU A 605 9.63 -15.48 -14.03
N LEU A 606 9.44 -16.76 -14.36
CA LEU A 606 8.63 -17.22 -15.48
C LEU A 606 7.40 -17.97 -14.95
N THR A 607 6.23 -17.35 -15.01
CA THR A 607 5.00 -17.86 -14.41
C THR A 607 3.90 -18.16 -15.45
N GLU A 608 3.02 -19.11 -15.17
CA GLU A 608 1.83 -19.33 -16.00
C GLU A 608 0.95 -18.05 -16.01
N HIS A 609 0.43 -17.68 -17.17
CA HIS A 609 -0.35 -16.47 -17.34
C HIS A 609 -1.73 -16.57 -16.67
N PHE A 610 -2.08 -15.55 -15.88
CA PHE A 610 -3.40 -15.36 -15.29
C PHE A 610 -3.78 -13.89 -15.33
N GLU A 611 -5.08 -13.61 -15.44
CA GLU A 611 -5.59 -12.25 -15.67
C GLU A 611 -5.14 -11.29 -14.58
N ASN A 612 -5.19 -11.67 -13.31
CA ASN A 612 -4.88 -10.75 -12.22
C ASN A 612 -3.40 -10.40 -12.08
N LEU A 613 -2.46 -11.06 -12.79
CA LEU A 613 -1.01 -10.82 -12.63
C LEU A 613 -0.60 -9.37 -12.91
N HIS A 614 -1.29 -8.65 -13.81
CA HIS A 614 -1.01 -7.23 -14.08
C HIS A 614 -1.27 -6.31 -12.86
N GLN A 615 -2.02 -6.80 -11.86
CA GLN A 615 -2.23 -6.10 -10.59
C GLN A 615 -1.01 -6.23 -9.66
N TYR A 616 -0.14 -7.21 -9.91
CA TYR A 616 1.00 -7.56 -9.09
C TYR A 616 2.27 -6.93 -9.69
N PHE A 617 2.48 -7.16 -10.98
CA PHE A 617 3.69 -6.79 -11.70
C PHE A 617 3.36 -6.39 -13.15
N GLU A 618 4.21 -5.56 -13.75
CA GLU A 618 4.16 -5.24 -15.17
C GLU A 618 4.76 -6.38 -16.00
N ILE A 619 3.91 -7.12 -16.70
CA ILE A 619 4.31 -8.29 -17.51
C ILE A 619 5.23 -7.84 -18.66
N GLY A 620 6.33 -8.58 -18.86
CA GLY A 620 7.38 -8.29 -19.83
C GLY A 620 8.43 -7.30 -19.34
N LYS A 621 8.22 -6.64 -18.19
CA LYS A 621 9.21 -5.70 -17.61
C LYS A 621 9.67 -6.10 -16.21
N GLU A 622 8.78 -6.61 -15.37
CA GLU A 622 9.05 -6.99 -13.98
C GLU A 622 8.97 -8.52 -13.79
N ILE A 623 8.16 -9.21 -14.59
CA ILE A 623 8.03 -10.68 -14.63
C ILE A 623 7.71 -11.12 -16.07
N VAL A 624 7.88 -12.40 -16.39
CA VAL A 624 7.46 -12.96 -17.68
C VAL A 624 6.39 -14.04 -17.47
N THR A 625 5.40 -14.07 -18.37
CA THR A 625 4.36 -15.09 -18.35
C THR A 625 4.43 -16.01 -19.57
N PHE A 626 3.95 -17.25 -19.44
CA PHE A 626 3.72 -18.16 -20.58
C PHE A 626 2.26 -18.63 -20.65
N HIS A 627 1.79 -19.01 -21.84
CA HIS A 627 0.40 -19.41 -22.09
C HIS A 627 0.21 -20.92 -22.30
N ASN A 628 1.23 -21.63 -22.77
CA ASN A 628 1.19 -23.07 -23.03
C ASN A 628 2.60 -23.67 -22.97
N GLU A 629 2.71 -24.99 -23.20
CA GLU A 629 3.96 -25.76 -23.09
C GLU A 629 5.00 -25.30 -24.12
N LYS A 630 4.56 -24.99 -25.35
CA LYS A 630 5.46 -24.53 -26.41
C LYS A 630 6.05 -23.17 -26.05
N ASP A 631 5.19 -22.21 -25.69
CA ASP A 631 5.59 -20.86 -25.25
C ASP A 631 6.49 -20.91 -24.00
N LEU A 632 6.22 -21.84 -23.06
CA LEU A 632 7.07 -22.08 -21.89
C LEU A 632 8.50 -22.45 -22.29
N ILE A 633 8.66 -23.45 -23.16
CA ILE A 633 10.00 -23.90 -23.59
C ILE A 633 10.70 -22.84 -24.44
N GLU A 634 9.98 -22.19 -25.37
CA GLU A 634 10.52 -21.10 -26.19
C GLU A 634 11.03 -19.94 -25.33
N LYS A 635 10.28 -19.53 -24.30
CA LYS A 635 10.71 -18.48 -23.37
C LYS A 635 11.89 -18.93 -22.49
N ILE A 636 11.93 -20.18 -22.05
CA ILE A 636 13.10 -20.70 -21.34
C ILE A 636 14.35 -20.55 -22.22
N GLN A 637 14.32 -21.05 -23.46
CA GLN A 637 15.48 -20.95 -24.35
C GLN A 637 15.85 -19.50 -24.66
N TYR A 638 14.85 -18.66 -24.97
CA TYR A 638 15.06 -17.26 -25.27
C TYR A 638 15.75 -16.55 -24.10
N TYR A 639 15.18 -16.60 -22.90
CA TYR A 639 15.75 -15.86 -21.75
C TYR A 639 17.04 -16.48 -21.24
N LEU A 640 17.36 -17.75 -21.52
CA LEU A 640 18.69 -18.30 -21.23
C LEU A 640 19.78 -17.69 -22.14
N LEU A 641 19.45 -17.41 -23.40
CA LEU A 641 20.35 -16.75 -24.35
C LEU A 641 20.42 -15.22 -24.17
N HIS A 642 19.37 -14.59 -23.64
CA HIS A 642 19.27 -13.13 -23.45
C HIS A 642 19.52 -12.74 -21.99
N GLN A 643 20.77 -12.88 -21.53
CA GLN A 643 21.13 -12.67 -20.12
C GLN A 643 20.86 -11.25 -19.62
N ASP A 644 21.19 -10.22 -20.39
CA ASP A 644 21.05 -8.84 -19.94
C ASP A 644 19.57 -8.46 -19.76
N GLU A 645 18.73 -8.81 -20.73
CA GLU A 645 17.28 -8.61 -20.66
C GLU A 645 16.67 -9.38 -19.47
N ARG A 646 17.07 -10.66 -19.29
CA ARG A 646 16.62 -11.48 -18.17
C ARG A 646 17.00 -10.85 -16.83
N ASN A 647 18.24 -10.38 -16.68
CA ASN A 647 18.72 -9.77 -15.44
C ASN A 647 18.00 -8.44 -15.18
N GLU A 648 17.79 -7.62 -16.20
CA GLU A 648 17.07 -6.35 -16.07
C GLU A 648 15.61 -6.56 -15.61
N ILE A 649 14.92 -7.56 -16.16
CA ILE A 649 13.57 -7.93 -15.73
C ILE A 649 13.58 -8.44 -14.28
N ALA A 650 14.53 -9.30 -13.90
CA ALA A 650 14.65 -9.80 -12.54
C ALA A 650 14.88 -8.67 -11.53
N ASP A 651 15.75 -7.72 -11.85
CA ASP A 651 16.06 -6.57 -11.00
C ASP A 651 14.84 -5.67 -10.83
N ARG A 652 14.11 -5.37 -11.92
CA ARG A 652 12.84 -4.61 -11.85
C ARG A 652 11.78 -5.34 -11.02
N GLY A 653 11.65 -6.65 -11.22
CA GLY A 653 10.77 -7.51 -10.42
C GLY A 653 11.10 -7.47 -8.93
N GLN A 654 12.39 -7.50 -8.59
CA GLN A 654 12.84 -7.38 -7.20
C GLN A 654 12.54 -6.00 -6.61
N GLN A 655 12.86 -4.94 -7.33
CA GLN A 655 12.56 -3.57 -6.91
C GLN A 655 11.06 -3.41 -6.64
N ARG A 656 10.20 -3.93 -7.52
CA ARG A 656 8.75 -3.95 -7.32
C ARG A 656 8.35 -4.74 -6.07
N CYS A 657 8.89 -5.94 -5.89
CA CYS A 657 8.61 -6.79 -4.74
C CYS A 657 9.02 -6.13 -3.42
N LEU A 658 10.21 -5.53 -3.34
CA LEU A 658 10.68 -4.86 -2.12
C LEU A 658 9.93 -3.56 -1.84
N ARG A 659 9.62 -2.77 -2.88
CA ARG A 659 8.88 -1.51 -2.74
C ARG A 659 7.45 -1.75 -2.31
N ASP A 660 6.72 -2.65 -2.95
CA ASP A 660 5.29 -2.76 -2.73
C ASP A 660 4.92 -3.96 -1.87
N TYR A 661 5.66 -5.05 -1.98
CA TYR A 661 5.37 -6.34 -1.34
C TYR A 661 6.30 -6.69 -0.20
N SER A 662 7.12 -5.78 0.33
CA SER A 662 7.86 -6.08 1.57
C SER A 662 6.93 -6.31 2.75
N MET A 663 7.35 -7.16 3.69
CA MET A 663 6.55 -7.45 4.89
C MET A 663 6.27 -6.20 5.73
N ILE A 664 7.17 -5.21 5.71
CA ILE A 664 6.95 -3.90 6.35
C ILE A 664 5.75 -3.19 5.73
N ASN A 665 5.63 -3.19 4.40
CA ASN A 665 4.53 -2.51 3.72
C ASN A 665 3.23 -3.31 3.82
N ARG A 666 3.31 -4.64 3.84
CA ARG A 666 2.15 -5.49 4.18
C ARG A 666 1.67 -5.30 5.61
N ALA A 667 2.56 -5.13 6.58
CA ALA A 667 2.18 -4.81 7.96
C ALA A 667 1.44 -3.47 8.06
N LYS A 668 1.90 -2.44 7.34
CA LYS A 668 1.19 -1.14 7.27
C LYS A 668 -0.20 -1.27 6.63
N GLU A 669 -0.33 -2.09 5.60
CA GLU A 669 -1.62 -2.35 4.96
C GLU A 669 -2.57 -3.13 5.88
N PHE A 670 -2.04 -4.13 6.57
CA PHE A 670 -2.78 -4.92 7.55
C PHE A 670 -3.23 -4.09 8.77
N ASP A 671 -2.37 -3.19 9.25
CA ASP A 671 -2.70 -2.19 10.28
C ASP A 671 -3.88 -1.30 9.88
N ARG A 672 -3.90 -0.82 8.63
CA ARG A 672 -5.05 -0.07 8.09
C ARG A 672 -6.33 -0.92 8.09
N ILE A 673 -6.24 -2.21 7.78
CA ILE A 673 -7.38 -3.13 7.86
C ILE A 673 -7.86 -3.27 9.31
N ILE A 674 -6.94 -3.44 10.28
CA ILE A 674 -7.29 -3.50 11.71
C ILE A 674 -8.08 -2.24 12.12
N HIS A 675 -7.53 -1.05 11.85
CA HIS A 675 -8.16 0.21 12.23
C HIS A 675 -9.52 0.45 11.54
N LYS A 676 -9.65 0.03 10.28
CA LYS A 676 -10.91 0.09 9.54
C LYS A 676 -12.02 -0.71 10.23
N TYR A 677 -11.71 -1.85 10.84
CA TYR A 677 -12.72 -2.74 11.40
C TYR A 677 -12.94 -2.56 12.91
N LEU A 678 -11.92 -2.17 13.66
CA LEU A 678 -12.10 -1.73 15.05
C LEU A 678 -13.00 -0.50 15.14
N SER A 679 -12.83 0.49 14.25
CA SER A 679 -13.67 1.68 14.22
C SER A 679 -15.14 1.38 13.91
N LYS A 680 -15.43 0.47 12.97
CA LYS A 680 -16.79 0.01 12.65
C LYS A 680 -17.49 -0.65 13.84
N LYS A 681 -16.78 -1.49 14.60
CA LYS A 681 -17.34 -2.15 15.79
C LYS A 681 -17.73 -1.16 16.87
N ASN A 682 -16.88 -0.18 17.16
CA ASN A 682 -17.17 0.85 18.16
C ASN A 682 -18.41 1.68 17.81
N ILE A 683 -18.67 1.91 16.51
CA ILE A 683 -19.89 2.56 16.04
C ILE A 683 -21.11 1.64 16.27
N SER A 684 -21.02 0.36 15.94
CA SER A 684 -22.14 -0.59 16.12
C SER A 684 -22.54 -0.81 17.57
N THR A 685 -21.60 -0.77 18.52
CA THR A 685 -21.89 -0.88 19.96
C THR A 685 -22.51 0.39 20.56
N SER A 686 -22.33 1.55 19.91
CA SER A 686 -22.94 2.82 20.35
C SER A 686 -24.38 3.02 19.88
N PHE A 687 -24.86 2.17 18.97
CA PHE A 687 -26.24 2.12 18.51
C PHE A 687 -26.90 0.78 18.91
N ASN A 688 -27.03 0.54 20.22
CA ASN A 688 -28.03 -0.43 20.69
C ASN A 688 -29.43 0.19 20.53
N ILE A 689 -29.96 0.08 19.31
CA ILE A 689 -31.38 0.26 19.06
C ILE A 689 -32.02 -1.11 19.28
N SER A 690 -33.09 -1.12 20.09
CA SER A 690 -33.96 -2.27 20.34
C SER A 690 -34.32 -3.03 19.05
N PRO A 691 -34.53 -4.35 19.09
CA PRO A 691 -34.78 -5.14 17.90
C PRO A 691 -36.07 -4.66 17.23
N VAL A 692 -35.94 -4.01 16.07
CA VAL A 692 -37.09 -3.73 15.20
C VAL A 692 -37.38 -5.00 14.42
N GLU A 693 -38.61 -5.47 14.57
CA GLU A 693 -39.17 -6.63 13.91
C GLU A 693 -38.91 -6.66 12.39
N ASN A 694 -38.71 -7.90 11.93
CA ASN A 694 -38.55 -8.35 10.57
C ASN A 694 -39.43 -7.59 9.55
N LEU A 695 -38.83 -6.71 8.75
CA LEU A 695 -39.46 -6.14 7.55
C LEU A 695 -39.42 -7.09 6.33
N ARG A 696 -39.12 -8.39 6.54
CA ARG A 696 -39.15 -9.41 5.49
C ARG A 696 -40.55 -9.98 5.20
N ASP A 697 -41.51 -9.81 6.10
CA ASP A 697 -42.86 -10.37 5.93
C ASP A 697 -43.87 -9.44 5.23
N LYS A 698 -43.49 -8.20 4.89
CA LYS A 698 -44.37 -7.27 4.14
C LYS A 698 -44.19 -7.26 2.62
N ALA A 699 -43.19 -7.97 2.09
CA ALA A 699 -42.90 -7.99 0.65
C ALA A 699 -43.48 -9.21 -0.11
N LEU A 700 -44.15 -10.15 0.58
CA LEU A 700 -44.73 -11.37 -0.01
C LEU A 700 -46.27 -11.36 -0.08
N LYS A 701 -46.91 -10.19 -0.03
CA LYS A 701 -48.36 -10.04 -0.22
C LYS A 701 -48.79 -9.07 -1.33
N LEU A 702 -47.87 -8.70 -2.22
CA LEU A 702 -48.19 -7.76 -3.32
C LEU A 702 -47.51 -8.06 -4.67
N ILE A 703 -47.04 -9.30 -4.89
CA ILE A 703 -46.71 -9.85 -6.22
C ILE A 703 -47.17 -11.29 -6.27
#